data_AF-A0A9P5CCM5-F1
#
_entry.id   AF-A0A9P5CCM5-F1
#
_cell.length_a   1.000
_cell.length_b   1.000
_cell.length_c   1.000
_cell.angle_alpha   90.00
_cell.angle_beta   90.00
_cell.angle_gamma   90.00
#
_symmetry.space_group_name_H-M   'P 1'
#
loop_
_entity.id
_entity.type
_entity.pdbx_description
1 polymer ?
#
loop_
_entity_poly.entity_id
_entity_poly.type
_entity_poly.pdbx_seq_one_letter_code
_entity_poly.pdbx_strand_id
1 'polypeptide(L)'
;MIRNLPPSARSPIIRIANGTFYRHHPNSQSSHANPALFKDLQFELPSSTPQPHNWCIVGPSLSGKTTFLQALRGRLLCEPPTARSYPYLSSDAVSSRLRTPNKAIQYVGFDAESGAGGLSGAVTTSAYLSARYESRREITDFSLRDFLLGNTELNPAKTPAQESEQEGGISADLLKRVVKDLRLEHLLDLPVTFLSNGQGRRARIARALLTRPEVLLLDEPFMGLDPPTVTGLSPLLESLANKANPRLVLSARPQDPLPEWITHLVYLRMDCQVESMGPKEIVLDGLKKYVHGVRVGGLAEDEKLPVHTLADIGRVLSKEALMTHASSSSSAHLQKPINPNAEPLVEMDGCQVRYGDKIALGNWSQQTPQGDKAGLIWTVRRGERWGVFGPNGSGKTTIVSLLGSDHPQTYSLPIKLFGRSRLPEPGSGQLPLTFWDIQSRIGHSSPEVHQHMPRSHTIRQVVENAWAETFGAKPKLNAEASAKVEAALKWFEPELKPNSAAGNEGLKWADDYMFGEISFSAQRVALFVRSMIKGPDIVVLDESFSGMDDAVRDKCTLFLTDGELKTYVGEEIVESQQAKDGTVKLKGLSDQQALICIAHIKEEVPDCVREPDGLDKSSAFFQWPWPSPLLFINESSDARDHCANERTFLSYLRLSIYMAIVSVAITVSFHIKGTPSDLERRVAKPLGGIFWVLSVVTLALGAGNYIIVILLLGTVNLYGRRAAIVQSGWKTQVVLGIIATSIIGTCIILLVVDKVRQR
;
A
#
# COMPACT_ATOMS: atom_id res chain seq x y z
N MET A 1 13.94 -35.60 28.83
CA MET A 1 14.06 -37.06 28.58
C MET A 1 13.13 -37.62 27.48
N ILE A 2 12.31 -36.82 26.77
CA ILE A 2 11.35 -37.33 25.74
C ILE A 2 11.84 -37.12 24.29
N ARG A 3 13.04 -36.54 24.09
CA ARG A 3 13.60 -36.29 22.74
C ARG A 3 13.94 -37.56 21.93
N ASN A 4 13.89 -38.75 22.53
CA ASN A 4 14.29 -40.02 21.91
C ASN A 4 13.12 -40.98 21.59
N LEU A 5 11.86 -40.55 21.63
CA LEU A 5 10.76 -41.38 21.12
C LEU A 5 10.78 -41.42 19.57
N PRO A 6 10.42 -42.57 18.96
CA PRO A 6 10.38 -42.72 17.50
C PRO A 6 9.46 -41.67 16.85
N PRO A 7 9.77 -41.21 15.63
CA PRO A 7 9.04 -40.13 14.96
C PRO A 7 7.54 -40.41 14.75
N SER A 8 7.12 -41.68 14.76
CA SER A 8 5.72 -42.11 14.69
C SER A 8 4.91 -41.87 15.98
N ALA A 9 5.54 -41.51 17.10
CA ALA A 9 4.89 -41.38 18.41
C ALA A 9 4.59 -39.93 18.83
N ARG A 10 4.87 -38.93 17.99
CA ARG A 10 4.59 -37.52 18.33
C ARG A 10 3.30 -37.03 17.70
N SER A 11 2.39 -36.52 18.54
CA SER A 11 1.10 -35.99 18.09
C SER A 11 1.29 -34.82 17.11
N PRO A 12 0.43 -34.67 16.10
CA PRO A 12 0.55 -33.60 15.12
C PRO A 12 0.36 -32.21 15.75
N ILE A 13 0.92 -31.20 15.10
CA ILE A 13 0.74 -29.79 15.52
C ILE A 13 -0.65 -29.32 15.17
N ILE A 14 -1.08 -29.61 13.95
CA ILE A 14 -2.39 -29.27 13.43
C ILE A 14 -3.02 -30.55 12.93
N ARG A 15 -4.23 -30.84 13.38
CA ARG A 15 -5.04 -31.96 12.87
C ARG A 15 -6.44 -31.46 12.56
N ILE A 16 -6.84 -31.62 11.32
CA ILE A 16 -8.17 -31.34 10.81
C ILE A 16 -8.73 -32.67 10.28
N ALA A 17 -9.85 -33.12 10.84
CA ALA A 17 -10.51 -34.36 10.48
C ALA A 17 -11.97 -34.09 10.11
N ASN A 18 -12.27 -34.00 8.81
CA ASN A 18 -13.61 -33.73 8.26
C ASN A 18 -14.22 -32.45 8.84
N GLY A 19 -13.45 -31.37 8.85
CA GLY A 19 -13.92 -30.07 9.35
C GLY A 19 -14.42 -29.20 8.21
N THR A 20 -15.62 -28.63 8.35
CA THR A 20 -16.11 -27.57 7.46
C THR A 20 -15.88 -26.20 8.10
N PHE A 21 -15.41 -25.22 7.32
CA PHE A 21 -15.03 -23.91 7.85
C PHE A 21 -16.00 -22.80 7.45
N TYR A 22 -16.14 -21.80 8.32
CA TYR A 22 -16.99 -20.64 8.08
C TYR A 22 -16.33 -19.34 8.56
N ARG A 23 -16.64 -18.21 7.92
CA ARG A 23 -16.22 -16.87 8.37
C ARG A 23 -17.06 -16.42 9.57
N HIS A 24 -18.36 -16.63 9.48
CA HIS A 24 -19.32 -16.38 10.55
C HIS A 24 -19.98 -17.69 10.99
N HIS A 25 -20.67 -17.68 12.12
CA HIS A 25 -21.37 -18.88 12.56
C HIS A 25 -22.50 -19.21 11.55
N PRO A 26 -22.75 -20.46 11.16
CA PRO A 26 -23.81 -20.81 10.19
C PRO A 26 -25.19 -20.25 10.57
N ASN A 27 -25.49 -20.19 11.86
CA ASN A 27 -26.74 -19.64 12.40
C ASN A 27 -26.75 -18.10 12.55
N SER A 28 -25.68 -17.38 12.19
CA SER A 28 -25.70 -15.92 12.29
C SER A 28 -26.57 -15.34 11.20
N GLN A 29 -27.57 -14.53 11.57
CA GLN A 29 -28.34 -13.71 10.63
C GLN A 29 -27.48 -12.51 10.19
N SER A 30 -26.49 -12.75 9.32
CA SER A 30 -25.78 -11.70 8.62
C SER A 30 -26.56 -11.28 7.37
N SER A 31 -26.52 -9.99 7.03
CA SER A 31 -26.98 -9.48 5.73
C SER A 31 -26.21 -10.08 4.54
N HIS A 32 -25.05 -10.67 4.81
CA HIS A 32 -24.12 -11.21 3.80
C HIS A 32 -24.15 -12.74 3.79
N ALA A 33 -23.89 -13.32 2.62
CA ALA A 33 -23.78 -14.76 2.43
C ALA A 33 -22.60 -15.33 3.25
N ASN A 34 -22.86 -16.38 4.04
CA ASN A 34 -21.86 -17.09 4.83
C ASN A 34 -21.67 -18.51 4.27
N PRO A 35 -21.01 -18.68 3.11
CA PRO A 35 -20.83 -19.98 2.49
C PRO A 35 -19.93 -20.87 3.36
N ALA A 36 -20.13 -22.18 3.24
CA ALA A 36 -19.17 -23.14 3.74
C ALA A 36 -17.87 -23.07 2.91
N LEU A 37 -16.75 -22.89 3.59
CA LEU A 37 -15.40 -22.86 3.04
C LEU A 37 -14.70 -24.18 3.41
N PHE A 38 -14.01 -24.83 2.48
CA PHE A 38 -13.32 -26.10 2.70
C PHE A 38 -14.20 -27.16 3.41
N LYS A 39 -15.27 -27.59 2.73
CA LYS A 39 -16.15 -28.65 3.24
C LYS A 39 -15.36 -29.94 3.44
N ASP A 40 -15.60 -30.60 4.58
CA ASP A 40 -15.00 -31.89 4.94
C ASP A 40 -13.47 -31.94 4.81
N LEU A 41 -12.79 -30.83 5.14
CA LEU A 41 -11.35 -30.74 5.03
C LEU A 41 -10.67 -31.78 5.92
N GLN A 42 -9.73 -32.53 5.34
CA GLN A 42 -8.79 -33.38 6.06
C GLN A 42 -7.38 -32.83 5.85
N PHE A 43 -6.66 -32.56 6.93
CA PHE A 43 -5.28 -32.07 6.84
C PHE A 43 -4.54 -32.34 8.15
N GLU A 44 -3.29 -32.80 8.04
CA GLU A 44 -2.44 -33.06 9.21
C GLU A 44 -1.03 -32.49 9.01
N LEU A 45 -0.58 -31.68 9.96
CA LEU A 45 0.78 -31.17 10.02
C LEU A 45 1.55 -31.87 11.16
N PRO A 46 2.50 -32.77 10.84
CA PRO A 46 3.20 -33.56 11.85
C PRO A 46 4.17 -32.69 12.68
N SER A 47 4.36 -33.06 13.96
CA SER A 47 5.27 -32.39 14.90
C SER A 47 6.69 -32.96 14.89
N SER A 48 6.97 -33.98 14.10
CA SER A 48 8.32 -34.49 13.84
C SER A 48 8.27 -35.42 12.66
N THR A 49 9.20 -35.27 11.73
CA THR A 49 9.33 -36.13 10.56
C THR A 49 10.81 -36.45 10.37
N PRO A 50 11.17 -37.63 9.83
CA PRO A 50 12.58 -37.99 9.57
C PRO A 50 13.27 -37.01 8.62
N GLN A 51 12.51 -36.45 7.67
CA GLN A 51 12.91 -35.37 6.77
C GLN A 51 11.95 -34.19 6.96
N PRO A 52 12.40 -32.93 6.82
CA PRO A 52 11.54 -31.76 6.99
C PRO A 52 10.40 -31.76 5.95
N HIS A 53 9.15 -31.78 6.42
CA HIS A 53 7.98 -31.61 5.55
C HIS A 53 7.72 -30.11 5.37
N ASN A 54 8.09 -29.59 4.21
CA ASN A 54 7.87 -28.19 3.82
C ASN A 54 6.68 -28.17 2.87
N TRP A 55 5.56 -27.64 3.36
CA TRP A 55 4.29 -27.63 2.64
C TRP A 55 4.12 -26.33 1.86
N CYS A 56 3.62 -26.44 0.63
CA CYS A 56 3.18 -25.30 -0.16
C CYS A 56 1.74 -25.48 -0.64
N ILE A 57 0.92 -24.45 -0.45
CA ILE A 57 -0.46 -24.37 -0.91
C ILE A 57 -0.47 -23.59 -2.23
N VAL A 58 -0.89 -24.25 -3.29
CA VAL A 58 -0.91 -23.72 -4.66
C VAL A 58 -2.35 -23.64 -5.14
N GLY A 59 -2.70 -22.59 -5.85
CA GLY A 59 -4.00 -22.46 -6.49
C GLY A 59 -4.23 -21.06 -7.04
N PRO A 60 -5.20 -20.88 -7.95
CA PRO A 60 -5.56 -19.57 -8.50
C PRO A 60 -5.92 -18.55 -7.40
N SER A 61 -5.96 -17.27 -7.73
CA SER A 61 -6.26 -16.16 -6.82
C SER A 61 -7.58 -16.31 -6.07
N LEU A 62 -8.61 -16.90 -6.69
CA LEU A 62 -9.92 -17.14 -6.07
C LEU A 62 -10.01 -18.46 -5.27
N SER A 63 -8.93 -19.27 -5.24
CA SER A 63 -8.95 -20.60 -4.60
C SER A 63 -8.98 -20.59 -3.06
N GLY A 64 -8.82 -19.42 -2.43
CA GLY A 64 -8.87 -19.28 -0.98
C GLY A 64 -7.58 -19.68 -0.26
N LYS A 65 -6.39 -19.55 -0.88
CA LYS A 65 -5.08 -19.84 -0.25
C LYS A 65 -4.90 -19.17 1.11
N THR A 66 -5.11 -17.86 1.18
CA THR A 66 -5.06 -17.10 2.43
C THR A 66 -6.08 -17.63 3.44
N THR A 67 -7.30 -17.92 2.98
CA THR A 67 -8.37 -18.52 3.81
C THR A 67 -7.93 -19.87 4.39
N PHE A 68 -7.25 -20.71 3.62
CA PHE A 68 -6.69 -21.99 4.08
C PHE A 68 -5.64 -21.77 5.17
N LEU A 69 -4.71 -20.82 4.99
CA LEU A 69 -3.73 -20.45 6.02
C LEU A 69 -4.40 -19.92 7.30
N GLN A 70 -5.46 -19.11 7.17
CA GLN A 70 -6.24 -18.64 8.32
C GLN A 70 -7.01 -19.77 9.02
N ALA A 71 -7.44 -20.80 8.29
CA ALA A 71 -8.05 -22.01 8.86
C ALA A 71 -7.06 -22.75 9.75
N LEU A 72 -5.82 -22.94 9.27
CA LEU A 72 -4.71 -23.56 10.01
C LEU A 72 -4.35 -22.77 11.27
N ARG A 73 -4.28 -21.43 11.17
CA ARG A 73 -3.98 -20.53 12.28
C ARG A 73 -5.00 -20.57 13.42
N GLY A 74 -6.25 -20.92 13.11
CA GLY A 74 -7.33 -20.94 14.09
C GLY A 74 -8.32 -19.78 13.98
N ARG A 75 -8.25 -18.95 12.92
CA ARG A 75 -9.05 -17.71 12.79
C ARG A 75 -10.47 -17.97 12.26
N LEU A 76 -10.67 -19.02 11.48
CA LEU A 76 -11.98 -19.44 11.00
C LEU A 76 -12.69 -20.35 12.00
N LEU A 77 -14.01 -20.31 12.00
CA LEU A 77 -14.86 -21.26 12.73
C LEU A 77 -14.83 -22.60 12.02
N CYS A 78 -14.84 -23.69 12.79
CA CYS A 78 -14.81 -25.06 12.28
C CYS A 78 -16.02 -25.81 12.83
N GLU A 79 -16.71 -26.55 11.97
CA GLU A 79 -17.86 -27.39 12.31
C GLU A 79 -17.62 -28.83 11.84
N PRO A 80 -17.74 -29.83 12.74
CA PRO A 80 -17.89 -29.67 14.19
C PRO A 80 -16.62 -29.04 14.82
N PRO A 81 -16.72 -28.33 15.96
CA PRO A 81 -15.56 -27.68 16.58
C PRO A 81 -14.41 -28.63 16.93
N THR A 82 -14.72 -29.91 17.16
CA THR A 82 -13.75 -30.98 17.45
C THR A 82 -12.97 -31.44 16.23
N ALA A 83 -13.42 -31.13 15.02
CA ALA A 83 -12.74 -31.53 13.79
C ALA A 83 -11.35 -30.89 13.68
N ARG A 84 -11.16 -29.67 14.20
CA ARG A 84 -9.85 -29.00 14.28
C ARG A 84 -9.27 -29.11 15.68
N SER A 85 -8.07 -29.65 15.79
CA SER A 85 -7.34 -29.77 17.05
C SER A 85 -5.85 -29.45 16.88
N TYR A 86 -5.20 -29.14 18.00
CA TYR A 86 -3.75 -28.88 18.05
C TYR A 86 -3.04 -29.76 19.09
N PRO A 87 -2.99 -31.10 18.89
CA PRO A 87 -2.56 -32.04 19.92
C PRO A 87 -1.16 -31.78 20.50
N TYR A 88 -0.19 -31.45 19.64
CA TYR A 88 1.18 -31.17 20.08
C TYR A 88 1.27 -29.94 21.00
N LEU A 89 0.49 -28.89 20.74
CA LEU A 89 0.53 -27.65 21.51
C LEU A 89 -0.01 -27.85 22.94
N SER A 90 -0.87 -28.86 23.14
CA SER A 90 -1.37 -29.26 24.46
C SER A 90 -0.40 -30.13 25.24
N SER A 91 0.71 -30.57 24.65
CA SER A 91 1.69 -31.44 25.31
C SER A 91 2.64 -30.67 26.23
N ASP A 92 3.19 -31.34 27.25
CA ASP A 92 4.18 -30.75 28.16
C ASP A 92 5.54 -30.49 27.51
N ALA A 93 5.75 -30.92 26.27
CA ALA A 93 6.95 -30.63 25.51
C ALA A 93 7.01 -29.18 25.02
N VAL A 94 5.86 -28.48 24.97
CA VAL A 94 5.74 -27.10 24.48
C VAL A 94 5.69 -26.14 25.66
N SER A 95 6.46 -25.05 25.56
CA SER A 95 6.47 -24.00 26.58
C SER A 95 5.05 -23.47 26.85
N SER A 96 4.75 -23.12 28.10
CA SER A 96 3.44 -22.58 28.52
C SER A 96 2.94 -21.43 27.64
N ARG A 97 3.87 -20.57 27.19
CA ARG A 97 3.62 -19.45 26.28
C ARG A 97 3.06 -19.88 24.92
N LEU A 98 3.48 -21.02 24.37
CA LEU A 98 3.13 -21.49 23.02
C LEU A 98 1.97 -22.50 23.01
N ARG A 99 1.29 -22.73 24.14
CA ARG A 99 0.15 -23.66 24.19
C ARG A 99 -1.08 -23.16 23.40
N THR A 100 -1.17 -21.85 23.13
CA THR A 100 -2.26 -21.27 22.34
C THR A 100 -1.88 -21.18 20.84
N PRO A 101 -2.77 -21.62 19.91
CA PRO A 101 -2.51 -21.58 18.47
C PRO A 101 -2.08 -20.20 17.95
N ASN A 102 -2.72 -19.11 18.41
CA ASN A 102 -2.39 -17.74 18.00
C ASN A 102 -0.95 -17.30 18.33
N LYS A 103 -0.30 -17.93 19.32
CA LYS A 103 1.10 -17.65 19.69
C LYS A 103 2.05 -18.62 18.99
N ALA A 104 1.68 -19.90 18.89
CA ALA A 104 2.49 -20.95 18.28
C ALA A 104 2.54 -20.87 16.74
N ILE A 105 1.47 -20.39 16.11
CA ILE A 105 1.33 -20.30 14.66
C ILE A 105 1.34 -18.82 14.28
N GLN A 106 2.45 -18.36 13.73
CA GLN A 106 2.56 -16.99 13.23
C GLN A 106 2.24 -16.95 11.74
N TYR A 107 1.43 -15.97 11.35
CA TYR A 107 1.09 -15.71 9.95
C TYR A 107 1.78 -14.42 9.51
N VAL A 108 2.44 -14.48 8.36
CA VAL A 108 3.05 -13.33 7.70
C VAL A 108 2.45 -13.24 6.30
N GLY A 109 1.50 -12.32 6.15
CA GLY A 109 1.00 -11.91 4.83
C GLY A 109 1.85 -10.77 4.27
N PHE A 110 2.12 -10.80 2.98
CA PHE A 110 2.82 -9.72 2.29
C PHE A 110 1.91 -8.78 1.52
N ASP A 111 0.66 -9.18 1.32
CA ASP A 111 -0.38 -8.33 0.79
C ASP A 111 -0.56 -7.11 1.67
N ALA A 112 -0.96 -6.01 1.04
CA ALA A 112 -1.27 -4.73 1.68
C ALA A 112 -2.38 -4.81 2.76
N GLU A 113 -2.90 -6.01 3.04
CA GLU A 113 -4.16 -6.30 3.73
C GLU A 113 -4.07 -6.54 5.25
N SER A 114 -2.90 -6.70 5.86
CA SER A 114 -2.86 -7.05 7.29
C SER A 114 -2.94 -5.82 8.22
N GLY A 115 -4.15 -5.26 8.33
CA GLY A 115 -4.54 -4.30 9.37
C GLY A 115 -4.41 -4.86 10.80
N ALA A 116 -4.27 -3.94 11.75
CA ALA A 116 -4.04 -4.07 13.20
C ALA A 116 -2.60 -4.41 13.67
N GLY A 117 -1.67 -4.76 12.78
CA GLY A 117 -0.27 -5.00 13.17
C GLY A 117 0.79 -4.77 12.08
N GLY A 118 0.37 -4.41 10.86
CA GLY A 118 1.29 -4.07 9.77
C GLY A 118 2.08 -2.79 10.04
N LEU A 119 3.19 -2.64 9.30
CA LEU A 119 4.13 -1.50 9.33
C LEU A 119 3.46 -0.11 9.13
N SER A 120 2.18 -0.06 8.75
CA SER A 120 1.37 1.15 8.49
C SER A 120 0.01 1.18 9.22
N GLY A 121 -0.26 0.22 10.12
CA GLY A 121 -1.62 -0.23 10.42
C GLY A 121 -2.48 0.56 11.41
N ALA A 122 -2.05 1.72 11.95
CA ALA A 122 -2.90 2.45 12.90
C ALA A 122 -2.81 3.99 12.85
N VAL A 123 -1.76 4.58 12.26
CA VAL A 123 -1.56 6.04 12.33
C VAL A 123 -1.46 6.71 10.95
N THR A 124 -1.19 5.96 9.87
CA THR A 124 -0.85 6.55 8.56
C THR A 124 -1.97 6.52 7.52
N THR A 125 -3.18 6.06 7.84
CA THR A 125 -4.28 5.97 6.86
C THR A 125 -4.86 7.33 6.45
N SER A 126 -4.52 8.42 7.16
CA SER A 126 -5.04 9.77 6.91
C SER A 126 -3.97 10.83 6.62
N ALA A 127 -2.67 10.50 6.60
CA ALA A 127 -1.66 11.45 6.16
C ALA A 127 -1.66 11.47 4.62
N TYR A 128 -1.87 12.66 4.03
CA TYR A 128 -1.80 12.87 2.58
C TYR A 128 -0.54 12.19 2.00
N LEU A 129 -0.67 11.52 0.84
CA LEU A 129 0.45 10.83 0.15
C LEU A 129 1.70 11.72 0.04
N SER A 130 1.50 13.04 -0.11
CA SER A 130 2.55 14.05 -0.13
C SER A 130 3.40 14.13 1.14
N ALA A 131 2.82 13.84 2.32
CA ALA A 131 3.51 13.89 3.62
C ALA A 131 4.65 12.85 3.70
N ARG A 132 4.54 11.72 2.99
CA ARG A 132 5.63 10.71 2.91
C ARG A 132 6.86 11.21 2.17
N TYR A 133 6.69 12.20 1.29
CA TYR A 133 7.79 12.80 0.52
C TYR A 133 8.39 14.03 1.22
N GLU A 134 7.84 14.43 2.36
CA GLU A 134 8.51 15.39 3.23
C GLU A 134 9.68 14.70 3.93
N SER A 135 10.90 15.16 3.67
CA SER A 135 12.15 14.62 4.24
C SER A 135 12.28 14.64 5.78
N ARG A 136 11.23 15.06 6.51
CA ARG A 136 11.26 15.11 7.97
C ARG A 136 10.65 13.86 8.54
N ARG A 137 11.41 13.21 9.44
CA ARG A 137 10.87 12.21 10.37
C ARG A 137 9.65 12.81 11.05
N GLU A 138 8.48 12.25 10.79
CA GLU A 138 7.33 12.56 11.62
C GLU A 138 7.54 11.91 12.99
N ILE A 139 6.92 12.45 14.03
CA ILE A 139 6.92 11.85 15.39
C ILE A 139 6.35 10.41 15.38
N THR A 140 5.67 10.05 14.29
CA THR A 140 5.02 8.76 14.00
C THR A 140 5.93 7.76 13.27
N ASP A 141 7.15 8.14 12.87
CA ASP A 141 8.08 7.26 12.15
C ASP A 141 8.86 6.36 13.12
N PHE A 142 8.39 5.13 13.29
CA PHE A 142 9.06 4.11 14.11
C PHE A 142 10.31 3.55 13.41
N SER A 143 11.39 3.37 14.16
CA SER A 143 12.58 2.67 13.66
C SER A 143 12.29 1.19 13.42
N LEU A 144 13.07 0.54 12.55
CA LEU A 144 12.98 -0.91 12.38
C LEU A 144 13.15 -1.65 13.71
N ARG A 145 14.04 -1.17 14.58
CA ARG A 145 14.21 -1.71 15.94
C ARG A 145 12.92 -1.63 16.75
N ASP A 146 12.25 -0.48 16.76
CA ASP A 146 10.99 -0.30 17.48
C ASP A 146 9.89 -1.20 16.92
N PHE A 147 9.83 -1.34 15.61
CA PHE A 147 8.91 -2.26 14.94
C PHE A 147 9.15 -3.73 15.33
N LEU A 148 10.41 -4.16 15.37
CA LEU A 148 10.79 -5.51 15.77
C LEU A 148 10.47 -5.79 17.24
N LEU A 149 10.64 -4.79 18.11
CA LEU A 149 10.30 -4.87 19.53
C LEU A 149 8.79 -4.74 19.80
N GLY A 150 8.00 -4.29 18.82
CA GLY A 150 6.56 -4.07 18.97
C GLY A 150 6.20 -2.72 19.60
N ASN A 151 7.14 -1.78 19.69
CA ASN A 151 6.96 -0.44 20.23
C ASN A 151 6.36 0.52 19.18
N THR A 152 5.27 0.14 18.53
CA THR A 152 4.68 0.86 17.38
C THR A 152 3.49 1.74 17.74
N GLU A 153 3.38 2.13 19.02
CA GLU A 153 2.30 2.98 19.52
C GLU A 153 2.87 4.29 20.06
N LEU A 154 2.13 5.39 19.92
CA LEU A 154 2.54 6.72 20.39
C LEU A 154 2.65 6.83 21.91
N ASN A 155 2.06 5.88 22.64
CA ASN A 155 2.24 5.65 24.07
C ASN A 155 2.15 4.14 24.29
N PRO A 156 3.25 3.38 24.17
CA PRO A 156 3.18 1.96 24.49
C PRO A 156 2.84 1.90 25.98
N ALA A 157 1.62 1.45 26.30
CA ALA A 157 1.34 1.02 27.65
C ALA A 157 2.43 0.01 27.96
N LYS A 158 3.26 0.28 28.97
CA LYS A 158 4.23 -0.71 29.47
C LYS A 158 3.41 -1.96 29.73
N THR A 159 3.48 -2.90 28.81
CA THR A 159 2.67 -4.10 28.90
C THR A 159 3.17 -4.80 30.16
N PRO A 160 2.33 -5.46 30.98
CA PRO A 160 2.80 -6.15 32.20
C PRO A 160 3.96 -7.16 31.96
N ALA A 161 4.26 -7.48 30.70
CA ALA A 161 5.47 -8.18 30.25
C ALA A 161 6.80 -7.41 30.42
N GLN A 162 6.78 -6.09 30.65
CA GLN A 162 7.97 -5.26 30.89
C GLN A 162 8.29 -5.08 32.39
N GLU A 163 7.35 -5.37 33.30
CA GLU A 163 7.60 -5.38 34.76
C GLU A 163 8.10 -6.75 35.25
N SER A 164 8.03 -7.79 34.41
CA SER A 164 8.54 -9.13 34.71
C SER A 164 9.81 -9.41 33.90
N GLU A 165 10.96 -8.97 34.41
CA GLU A 165 12.32 -9.23 33.86
C GLU A 165 12.69 -10.73 33.73
N GLN A 166 11.78 -11.67 33.98
CA GLN A 166 12.11 -13.10 33.98
C GLN A 166 11.47 -13.96 32.88
N GLU A 167 10.36 -13.60 32.21
CA GLU A 167 9.77 -14.53 31.20
C GLU A 167 9.10 -13.92 29.93
N GLY A 168 9.01 -12.59 29.81
CA GLY A 168 8.19 -11.95 28.75
C GLY A 168 8.92 -11.20 27.62
N GLY A 169 10.15 -10.74 27.86
CA GLY A 169 10.90 -9.89 26.94
C GLY A 169 11.53 -10.63 25.75
N ILE A 170 11.59 -10.00 24.58
CA ILE A 170 12.36 -10.52 23.45
C ILE A 170 13.84 -10.52 23.86
N SER A 171 14.43 -11.71 24.00
CA SER A 171 15.85 -11.84 24.39
C SER A 171 16.77 -11.13 23.39
N ALA A 172 17.65 -10.26 23.88
CA ALA A 172 18.55 -9.46 23.05
C ALA A 172 19.43 -10.32 22.12
N ASP A 173 19.83 -11.51 22.56
CA ASP A 173 20.62 -12.45 21.75
C ASP A 173 19.82 -13.02 20.58
N LEU A 174 18.54 -13.31 20.80
CA LEU A 174 17.66 -13.75 19.72
C LEU A 174 17.41 -12.62 18.72
N LEU A 175 17.21 -11.39 19.19
CA LEU A 175 17.08 -10.23 18.31
C LEU A 175 18.32 -10.07 17.43
N LYS A 176 19.52 -10.08 18.02
CA LYS A 176 20.79 -10.01 17.28
C LYS A 176 20.91 -11.13 16.26
N ARG A 177 20.55 -12.36 16.63
CA ARG A 177 20.61 -13.52 15.73
C ARG A 177 19.63 -13.39 14.56
N VAL A 178 18.36 -13.07 14.81
CA VAL A 178 17.33 -12.96 13.76
C VAL A 178 17.64 -11.81 12.81
N VAL A 179 18.08 -10.67 13.34
CA VAL A 179 18.49 -9.52 12.53
C VAL A 179 19.67 -9.89 11.63
N LYS A 180 20.64 -10.65 12.15
CA LYS A 180 21.78 -11.15 11.39
C LYS A 180 21.41 -12.17 10.31
N ASP A 181 20.62 -13.17 10.68
CA ASP A 181 20.17 -14.21 9.77
C ASP A 181 19.38 -13.58 8.58
N LEU A 182 18.66 -12.48 8.81
CA LEU A 182 17.89 -11.77 7.79
C LEU A 182 18.59 -10.54 7.17
N ARG A 183 19.86 -10.29 7.53
CA ARG A 183 20.68 -9.16 7.02
C ARG A 183 20.02 -7.78 7.23
N LEU A 184 19.55 -7.52 8.45
CA LEU A 184 18.84 -6.29 8.84
C LEU A 184 19.67 -5.36 9.74
N GLU A 185 20.92 -5.70 10.08
CA GLU A 185 21.72 -4.99 11.10
C GLU A 185 21.88 -3.50 10.79
N HIS A 186 22.23 -3.19 9.54
CA HIS A 186 22.47 -1.81 9.09
C HIS A 186 21.20 -0.97 8.96
N LEU A 187 20.03 -1.58 9.10
CA LEU A 187 18.73 -0.95 8.89
C LEU A 187 17.97 -0.71 10.19
N LEU A 188 18.49 -1.17 11.34
CA LEU A 188 17.78 -1.15 12.62
C LEU A 188 17.33 0.26 13.05
N ASP A 189 18.15 1.26 12.79
CA ASP A 189 17.89 2.64 13.21
C ASP A 189 17.23 3.47 12.08
N LEU A 190 16.97 2.84 10.93
CA LEU A 190 16.25 3.44 9.82
C LEU A 190 14.74 3.35 10.09
N PRO A 191 13.95 4.41 9.78
CA PRO A 191 12.52 4.30 9.81
C PRO A 191 12.02 3.23 8.85
N VAL A 192 10.99 2.51 9.30
CA VAL A 192 10.35 1.43 8.55
C VAL A 192 9.90 1.86 7.14
N THR A 193 9.48 3.11 7.00
CA THR A 193 8.98 3.72 5.76
C THR A 193 10.03 3.80 4.66
N PHE A 194 11.32 3.82 5.01
CA PHE A 194 12.44 3.86 4.06
C PHE A 194 12.95 2.48 3.63
N LEU A 195 12.44 1.40 4.23
CA LEU A 195 12.86 0.05 3.86
C LEU A 195 12.38 -0.29 2.45
N SER A 196 13.24 -0.90 1.64
CA SER A 196 12.81 -1.45 0.34
C SER A 196 11.76 -2.55 0.55
N ASN A 197 10.97 -2.88 -0.48
CA ASN A 197 9.96 -3.94 -0.39
C ASN A 197 10.56 -5.25 0.15
N GLY A 198 11.69 -5.70 -0.40
CA GLY A 198 12.42 -6.87 0.10
C GLY A 198 12.88 -6.75 1.56
N GLN A 199 13.40 -5.59 1.97
CA GLN A 199 13.80 -5.34 3.36
C GLN A 199 12.60 -5.34 4.31
N GLY A 200 11.49 -4.73 3.91
CA GLY A 200 10.22 -4.72 4.65
C GLY A 200 9.65 -6.14 4.82
N ARG A 201 9.73 -6.99 3.80
CA ARG A 201 9.35 -8.41 3.91
C ARG A 201 10.21 -9.15 4.92
N ARG A 202 11.53 -9.00 4.83
CA ARG A 202 12.46 -9.57 5.82
C ARG A 202 12.18 -9.06 7.23
N ALA A 203 11.86 -7.79 7.40
CA ALA A 203 11.47 -7.22 8.70
C ALA A 203 10.19 -7.86 9.27
N ARG A 204 9.17 -8.12 8.44
CA ARG A 204 7.95 -8.82 8.87
C ARG A 204 8.23 -10.26 9.29
N ILE A 205 9.02 -10.98 8.50
CA ILE A 205 9.48 -12.35 8.84
C ILE A 205 10.27 -12.33 10.14
N ALA A 206 11.19 -11.37 10.29
CA ALA A 206 11.98 -11.17 11.51
C ALA A 206 11.06 -11.03 12.73
N ARG A 207 10.09 -10.11 12.67
CA ARG A 207 9.14 -9.88 13.76
C ARG A 207 8.36 -11.15 14.15
N ALA A 208 7.93 -11.94 13.17
CA ALA A 208 7.28 -13.22 13.44
C ALA A 208 8.24 -14.22 14.14
N LEU A 209 9.49 -14.33 13.67
CA LEU A 209 10.51 -15.21 14.26
C LEU A 209 10.90 -14.81 15.70
N LEU A 210 10.82 -13.51 16.05
CA LEU A 210 11.12 -13.03 17.41
C LEU A 210 10.19 -13.66 18.47
N THR A 211 9.01 -14.13 18.07
CA THR A 211 8.06 -14.79 18.97
C THR A 211 8.36 -16.27 19.24
N ARG A 212 9.37 -16.85 18.57
CA ARG A 212 9.72 -18.28 18.55
C ARG A 212 8.52 -19.20 18.25
N PRO A 213 7.88 -19.06 17.06
CA PRO A 213 6.74 -19.91 16.71
C PRO A 213 7.14 -21.37 16.48
N GLU A 214 6.17 -22.27 16.58
CA GLU A 214 6.30 -23.67 16.15
C GLU A 214 6.06 -23.81 14.63
N VAL A 215 5.16 -22.96 14.10
CA VAL A 215 4.79 -22.93 12.68
C VAL A 215 4.78 -21.49 12.18
N LEU A 216 5.42 -21.25 11.04
CA LEU A 216 5.41 -19.99 10.32
C LEU A 216 4.66 -20.17 9.00
N LEU A 217 3.51 -19.50 8.90
CA LEU A 217 2.70 -19.43 7.69
C LEU A 217 3.13 -18.20 6.89
N LEU A 218 3.61 -18.40 5.67
CA LEU A 218 4.04 -17.33 4.75
C LEU A 218 3.05 -17.23 3.59
N ASP A 219 2.33 -16.11 3.48
CA ASP A 219 1.38 -15.92 2.39
C ASP A 219 2.08 -15.24 1.20
N GLU A 220 2.33 -16.00 0.13
CA GLU A 220 2.93 -15.53 -1.14
C GLU A 220 4.23 -14.71 -0.94
N PRO A 221 5.27 -15.29 -0.30
CA PRO A 221 6.50 -14.59 0.10
C PRO A 221 7.29 -13.99 -1.06
N PHE A 222 7.14 -14.52 -2.27
CA PHE A 222 7.87 -14.09 -3.47
C PHE A 222 7.10 -13.12 -4.37
N MET A 223 5.80 -12.88 -4.10
CA MET A 223 4.95 -12.03 -4.95
C MET A 223 5.51 -10.61 -5.08
N GLY A 224 5.53 -10.03 -6.29
CA GLY A 224 5.88 -8.62 -6.51
C GLY A 224 7.32 -8.26 -6.11
N LEU A 225 8.21 -9.24 -6.04
CA LEU A 225 9.63 -9.04 -5.84
C LEU A 225 10.36 -9.11 -7.18
N ASP A 226 11.32 -8.21 -7.36
CA ASP A 226 12.22 -8.23 -8.49
C ASP A 226 13.15 -9.47 -8.42
N PRO A 227 13.59 -10.04 -9.56
CA PRO A 227 14.44 -11.23 -9.59
C PRO A 227 15.67 -11.21 -8.67
N PRO A 228 16.41 -10.08 -8.53
CA PRO A 228 17.51 -9.97 -7.57
C PRO A 228 17.07 -10.15 -6.11
N THR A 229 15.93 -9.57 -5.74
CA THR A 229 15.38 -9.67 -4.37
C THR A 229 14.89 -11.09 -4.06
N VAL A 230 14.25 -11.76 -5.02
CA VAL A 230 13.88 -13.19 -4.90
C VAL A 230 15.12 -14.05 -4.63
N THR A 231 16.19 -13.84 -5.40
CA THR A 231 17.48 -14.54 -5.23
C THR A 231 18.09 -14.31 -3.84
N GLY A 232 17.85 -13.15 -3.23
CA GLY A 232 18.30 -12.85 -1.87
C GLY A 232 17.43 -13.43 -0.75
N LEU A 233 16.12 -13.62 -0.97
CA LEU A 233 15.18 -14.12 0.04
C LEU A 233 15.11 -15.66 0.07
N SER A 234 15.18 -16.31 -1.09
CA SER A 234 15.04 -17.76 -1.21
C SER A 234 16.03 -18.56 -0.33
N PRO A 235 17.35 -18.26 -0.31
CA PRO A 235 18.30 -18.99 0.53
C PRO A 235 18.05 -18.81 2.04
N LEU A 236 17.47 -17.68 2.44
CA LEU A 236 17.12 -17.42 3.84
C LEU A 236 15.96 -18.31 4.29
N LEU A 237 14.93 -18.43 3.45
CA LEU A 237 13.80 -19.32 3.70
C LEU A 237 14.22 -20.79 3.66
N GLU A 238 15.10 -21.16 2.73
CA GLU A 238 15.69 -22.50 2.67
C GLU A 238 16.44 -22.86 3.96
N SER A 239 17.27 -21.95 4.50
CA SER A 239 17.97 -22.17 5.77
C SER A 239 17.01 -22.41 6.94
N LEU A 240 15.87 -21.71 6.95
CA LEU A 240 14.82 -21.90 7.96
C LEU A 240 14.09 -23.23 7.76
N ALA A 241 13.75 -23.57 6.51
CA ALA A 241 13.10 -24.82 6.13
C ALA A 241 13.92 -26.04 6.56
N ASN A 242 15.23 -26.02 6.27
CA ASN A 242 16.16 -27.10 6.61
C ASN A 242 16.35 -27.28 8.12
N LYS A 243 16.22 -26.22 8.91
CA LYS A 243 16.25 -26.29 10.38
C LYS A 243 14.96 -26.84 10.99
N ALA A 244 13.84 -26.79 10.25
CA ALA A 244 12.50 -27.20 10.67
C ALA A 244 12.03 -26.61 12.02
N ASN A 245 12.56 -25.44 12.38
CA ASN A 245 12.25 -24.73 13.62
C ASN A 245 12.36 -23.21 13.41
N PRO A 246 11.26 -22.52 13.04
CA PRO A 246 9.89 -23.04 12.90
C PRO A 246 9.68 -23.91 11.65
N ARG A 247 8.58 -24.66 11.60
CA ARG A 247 8.12 -25.33 10.38
C ARG A 247 7.52 -24.31 9.42
N LEU A 248 7.82 -24.43 8.14
CA LEU A 248 7.32 -23.52 7.12
C LEU A 248 6.14 -24.12 6.37
N VAL A 249 5.07 -23.34 6.27
CA VAL A 249 3.98 -23.57 5.31
C VAL A 249 3.86 -22.29 4.50
N LEU A 250 3.96 -22.40 3.18
CA LEU A 250 3.86 -21.25 2.29
C LEU A 250 2.68 -21.38 1.34
N SER A 251 2.20 -20.26 0.80
CA SER A 251 1.34 -20.24 -0.37
C SER A 251 2.11 -19.70 -1.57
N ALA A 252 1.74 -20.17 -2.76
CA ALA A 252 2.27 -19.70 -4.03
C ALA A 252 1.19 -19.73 -5.12
N ARG A 253 1.38 -18.94 -6.17
CA ARG A 253 0.51 -19.00 -7.36
C ARG A 253 0.97 -20.12 -8.30
N PRO A 254 0.09 -20.69 -9.13
CA PRO A 254 0.42 -21.76 -10.08
C PRO A 254 1.61 -21.46 -10.99
N GLN A 255 1.72 -20.21 -11.46
CA GLN A 255 2.77 -19.73 -12.36
C GLN A 255 4.08 -19.34 -11.64
N ASP A 256 4.02 -19.11 -10.33
CA ASP A 256 5.22 -18.77 -9.56
C ASP A 256 6.10 -20.02 -9.44
N PRO A 257 7.40 -19.91 -9.70
CA PRO A 257 8.29 -21.04 -9.58
C PRO A 257 8.40 -21.49 -8.12
N LEU A 258 8.27 -22.80 -7.90
CA LEU A 258 8.30 -23.40 -6.58
C LEU A 258 9.76 -23.64 -6.14
N PRO A 259 10.15 -23.21 -4.92
CA PRO A 259 11.45 -23.57 -4.37
C PRO A 259 11.71 -25.08 -4.30
N GLU A 260 12.94 -25.50 -4.57
CA GLU A 260 13.34 -26.92 -4.56
C GLU A 260 13.14 -27.61 -3.21
N TRP A 261 13.31 -26.87 -2.12
CA TRP A 261 13.18 -27.38 -0.75
C TRP A 261 11.73 -27.67 -0.33
N ILE A 262 10.73 -27.41 -1.17
CA ILE A 262 9.33 -27.79 -0.95
C ILE A 262 9.15 -29.27 -1.22
N THR A 263 8.62 -30.00 -0.24
CA THR A 263 8.47 -31.46 -0.33
C THR A 263 7.02 -31.89 -0.55
N HIS A 264 6.04 -31.12 -0.06
CA HIS A 264 4.62 -31.45 -0.13
C HIS A 264 3.81 -30.30 -0.71
N LEU A 265 2.76 -30.63 -1.47
CA LEU A 265 1.85 -29.68 -2.09
C LEU A 265 0.41 -29.93 -1.68
N VAL A 266 -0.36 -28.84 -1.60
CA VAL A 266 -1.83 -28.83 -1.58
C VAL A 266 -2.27 -27.99 -2.77
N TYR A 267 -3.04 -28.56 -3.70
CA TYR A 267 -3.62 -27.82 -4.80
C TYR A 267 -5.08 -27.48 -4.51
N LEU A 268 -5.43 -26.19 -4.58
CA LEU A 268 -6.76 -25.68 -4.32
C LEU A 268 -7.50 -25.29 -5.60
N ARG A 269 -8.76 -25.69 -5.68
CA ARG A 269 -9.70 -25.25 -6.72
C ARG A 269 -10.26 -23.87 -6.43
N MET A 270 -10.87 -23.24 -7.44
CA MET A 270 -11.49 -21.92 -7.27
C MET A 270 -12.61 -21.90 -6.21
N ASP A 271 -13.31 -23.00 -5.94
CA ASP A 271 -14.42 -23.06 -4.99
C ASP A 271 -14.02 -23.38 -3.53
N CYS A 272 -12.78 -23.05 -3.14
CA CYS A 272 -12.24 -23.34 -1.80
C CYS A 272 -12.33 -24.83 -1.43
N GLN A 273 -11.96 -25.71 -2.37
CA GLN A 273 -11.83 -27.14 -2.15
C GLN A 273 -10.39 -27.60 -2.45
N VAL A 274 -9.97 -28.67 -1.77
CA VAL A 274 -8.69 -29.33 -2.04
C VAL A 274 -8.90 -30.34 -3.16
N GLU A 275 -8.22 -30.14 -4.29
CA GLU A 275 -8.26 -31.12 -5.41
C GLU A 275 -7.32 -32.29 -5.12
N SER A 276 -6.09 -31.98 -4.71
CA SER A 276 -5.07 -32.98 -4.40
C SER A 276 -4.10 -32.46 -3.34
N MET A 277 -3.57 -33.38 -2.54
CA MET A 277 -2.57 -33.08 -1.52
C MET A 277 -1.63 -34.27 -1.33
N GLY A 278 -0.35 -34.00 -1.07
CA GLY A 278 0.65 -35.04 -0.84
C GLY A 278 2.06 -34.64 -1.29
N PRO A 279 2.94 -35.62 -1.58
CA PRO A 279 4.26 -35.36 -2.11
C PRO A 279 4.21 -34.55 -3.40
N LYS A 280 5.08 -33.55 -3.51
CA LYS A 280 5.15 -32.60 -4.64
C LYS A 280 5.07 -33.29 -6.00
N GLU A 281 5.91 -34.30 -6.23
CA GLU A 281 5.99 -34.97 -7.54
C GLU A 281 4.70 -35.70 -7.93
N ILE A 282 4.01 -36.30 -6.96
CA ILE A 282 2.75 -37.03 -7.21
C ILE A 282 1.63 -36.05 -7.58
N VAL A 283 1.53 -34.94 -6.84
CA VAL A 283 0.55 -33.90 -7.09
C VAL A 283 0.78 -33.27 -8.46
N LEU A 284 2.03 -32.90 -8.78
CA LEU A 284 2.37 -32.30 -10.08
C LEU A 284 2.13 -33.26 -11.25
N ASP A 285 2.47 -34.54 -11.12
CA ASP A 285 2.21 -35.56 -12.15
C ASP A 285 0.70 -35.74 -12.40
N GLY A 286 -0.10 -35.77 -11.33
CA GLY A 286 -1.56 -35.83 -11.43
C GLY A 286 -2.15 -34.64 -12.19
N LEU A 287 -1.72 -33.42 -11.86
CA LEU A 287 -2.17 -32.20 -12.54
C LEU A 287 -1.74 -32.17 -14.02
N LYS A 288 -0.51 -32.60 -14.33
CA LYS A 288 -0.02 -32.68 -15.72
C LYS A 288 -0.82 -33.68 -16.55
N LYS A 289 -1.20 -34.83 -15.97
CA LYS A 289 -2.05 -35.83 -16.63
C LYS A 289 -3.44 -35.29 -16.92
N TYR A 290 -4.04 -34.54 -15.99
CA TYR A 290 -5.32 -33.87 -16.20
C TYR A 290 -5.23 -32.88 -17.37
N VAL A 291 -4.25 -31.97 -17.36
CA VAL A 291 -4.01 -30.99 -18.45
C VAL A 291 -3.86 -31.69 -19.80
N HIS A 292 -3.06 -32.75 -19.85
CA HIS A 292 -2.86 -33.52 -21.08
C HIS A 292 -4.16 -34.20 -21.55
N GLY A 293 -4.91 -34.80 -20.63
CA GLY A 293 -6.19 -35.46 -20.95
C GLY A 293 -7.22 -34.49 -21.51
N VAL A 294 -7.30 -33.27 -20.98
CA VAL A 294 -8.20 -32.23 -21.50
C VAL A 294 -7.72 -31.72 -22.86
N ARG A 295 -6.42 -31.43 -23.02
CA ARG A 295 -5.85 -30.95 -24.31
C ARG A 295 -6.00 -31.94 -25.46
N VAL A 296 -5.94 -33.24 -25.16
CA VAL A 296 -6.12 -34.32 -26.15
C VAL A 296 -7.61 -34.63 -26.38
N GLY A 297 -8.53 -33.97 -25.68
CA GLY A 297 -9.98 -34.16 -25.80
C GLY A 297 -10.51 -35.45 -25.15
N GLY A 298 -9.70 -36.11 -24.31
CA GLY A 298 -10.08 -37.31 -23.57
C GLY A 298 -10.81 -37.03 -22.25
N LEU A 299 -10.75 -35.79 -21.75
CA LEU A 299 -11.44 -35.31 -20.55
C LEU A 299 -12.12 -33.98 -20.85
N ALA A 300 -13.30 -33.76 -20.27
CA ALA A 300 -13.94 -32.46 -20.28
C ALA A 300 -13.21 -31.50 -19.32
N GLU A 301 -13.05 -30.24 -19.72
CA GLU A 301 -12.50 -29.21 -18.85
C GLU A 301 -13.48 -28.90 -17.71
N ASP A 302 -12.95 -28.79 -16.49
CA ASP A 302 -13.72 -28.41 -15.31
C ASP A 302 -13.56 -26.90 -15.12
N GLU A 303 -14.68 -26.16 -15.13
CA GLU A 303 -14.69 -24.70 -14.99
C GLU A 303 -13.98 -24.20 -13.71
N LYS A 304 -13.91 -25.02 -12.66
CA LYS A 304 -13.28 -24.67 -11.38
C LYS A 304 -11.80 -25.08 -11.32
N LEU A 305 -11.31 -25.76 -12.34
CA LEU A 305 -9.92 -26.20 -12.53
C LEU A 305 -9.46 -25.89 -13.96
N PRO A 306 -9.40 -24.61 -14.35
CA PRO A 306 -9.12 -24.24 -15.73
C PRO A 306 -7.70 -24.64 -16.16
N VAL A 307 -7.58 -25.27 -17.33
CA VAL A 307 -6.33 -25.88 -17.82
C VAL A 307 -5.24 -24.85 -18.05
N HIS A 308 -5.60 -23.64 -18.47
CA HIS A 308 -4.63 -22.57 -18.70
C HIS A 308 -3.91 -22.16 -17.40
N THR A 309 -4.57 -22.24 -16.23
CA THR A 309 -3.90 -21.98 -14.93
C THR A 309 -2.92 -23.08 -14.53
N LEU A 310 -3.07 -24.27 -15.12
CA LEU A 310 -2.25 -25.44 -14.83
C LEU A 310 -1.07 -25.59 -15.80
N ALA A 311 -1.07 -24.89 -16.92
CA ALA A 311 -0.08 -25.04 -18.00
C ALA A 311 1.36 -24.79 -17.52
N ASP A 312 1.54 -23.90 -16.53
CA ASP A 312 2.84 -23.47 -16.01
C ASP A 312 3.19 -24.05 -14.63
N ILE A 313 2.40 -24.99 -14.13
CA ILE A 313 2.59 -25.58 -12.81
C ILE A 313 3.86 -26.44 -12.74
N GLY A 314 4.66 -26.20 -11.70
CA GLY A 314 5.83 -27.00 -11.35
C GLY A 314 7.16 -26.49 -11.91
N ARG A 315 7.23 -25.24 -12.35
CA ARG A 315 8.51 -24.56 -12.65
C ARG A 315 9.35 -24.51 -11.36
N VAL A 316 10.63 -24.87 -11.47
CA VAL A 316 11.57 -24.89 -10.35
C VAL A 316 12.38 -23.60 -10.34
N LEU A 317 12.54 -22.98 -9.16
CA LEU A 317 13.45 -21.85 -8.95
C LEU A 317 14.93 -22.30 -9.08
N SER A 318 15.45 -22.49 -10.29
CA SER A 318 16.89 -22.63 -10.53
C SER A 318 17.50 -21.27 -10.90
N LYS A 319 18.77 -21.04 -10.53
CA LYS A 319 19.51 -19.80 -10.91
C LYS A 319 19.58 -19.58 -12.43
N GLU A 320 19.40 -20.64 -13.21
CA GLU A 320 19.50 -20.64 -14.67
C GLU A 320 18.16 -20.34 -15.35
N ALA A 321 17.02 -20.70 -14.72
CA ALA A 321 15.68 -20.49 -15.28
C ALA A 321 15.22 -19.02 -15.32
N LEU A 322 15.87 -18.14 -14.55
CA LEU A 322 15.60 -16.69 -14.55
C LEU A 322 16.07 -15.98 -15.83
N MET A 323 16.80 -16.65 -16.72
CA MET A 323 17.41 -16.04 -17.91
C MET A 323 16.81 -16.50 -19.25
N THR A 324 15.98 -17.55 -19.28
CA THR A 324 15.78 -18.35 -20.51
C THR A 324 14.43 -18.21 -21.22
N HIS A 325 13.48 -17.41 -20.75
CA HIS A 325 12.12 -17.37 -21.32
C HIS A 325 11.72 -16.01 -21.95
N ALA A 326 12.62 -15.39 -22.70
CA ALA A 326 12.30 -14.27 -23.59
C ALA A 326 11.60 -14.70 -24.91
N SER A 327 11.04 -15.91 -25.00
CA SER A 327 10.50 -16.44 -26.25
C SER A 327 9.29 -17.34 -26.04
N SER A 328 8.09 -16.76 -26.04
CA SER A 328 6.86 -17.47 -26.41
C SER A 328 5.91 -16.54 -27.15
N SER A 329 5.77 -16.82 -28.45
CA SER A 329 4.65 -16.51 -29.37
C SER A 329 3.91 -15.18 -29.16
N SER A 330 4.53 -14.09 -29.60
CA SER A 330 3.86 -12.83 -29.91
C SER A 330 2.97 -12.97 -31.15
N SER A 331 1.66 -13.05 -30.98
CA SER A 331 0.73 -12.74 -32.07
C SER A 331 0.88 -11.26 -32.39
N ALA A 332 1.47 -10.97 -33.56
CA ALA A 332 1.76 -9.62 -34.02
C ALA A 332 0.46 -8.82 -34.20
N HIS A 333 0.03 -8.10 -33.15
CA HIS A 333 -0.92 -7.01 -33.31
C HIS A 333 -0.26 -5.93 -34.17
N LEU A 334 -0.80 -5.73 -35.38
CA LEU A 334 -0.44 -4.61 -36.28
C LEU A 334 -0.70 -3.29 -35.56
N GLN A 335 0.34 -2.75 -34.92
CA GLN A 335 0.23 -1.49 -34.19
C GLN A 335 0.11 -0.32 -35.18
N LYS A 336 -0.94 0.48 -35.03
CA LYS A 336 -1.15 1.69 -35.86
C LYS A 336 0.03 2.66 -35.71
N PRO A 337 0.52 3.30 -36.78
CA PRO A 337 1.65 4.24 -36.69
C PRO A 337 1.36 5.40 -35.73
N ILE A 338 2.32 5.73 -34.85
CA ILE A 338 2.22 6.88 -33.93
C ILE A 338 2.32 8.15 -34.75
N ASN A 339 1.49 9.15 -34.42
CA ASN A 339 1.67 10.50 -34.93
C ASN A 339 2.77 11.20 -34.10
N PRO A 340 3.98 11.41 -34.63
CA PRO A 340 5.08 12.03 -33.88
C PRO A 340 4.79 13.49 -33.51
N ASN A 341 3.82 14.12 -34.16
CA ASN A 341 3.38 15.50 -33.92
C ASN A 341 2.13 15.58 -33.03
N ALA A 342 1.74 14.48 -32.37
CA ALA A 342 0.64 14.48 -31.43
C ALA A 342 0.92 15.42 -30.23
N GLU A 343 -0.16 15.99 -29.67
CA GLU A 343 -0.09 16.87 -28.50
C GLU A 343 0.69 16.20 -27.35
N PRO A 344 1.69 16.89 -26.75
CA PRO A 344 2.37 16.38 -25.58
C PRO A 344 1.45 16.45 -24.35
N LEU A 345 1.25 15.32 -23.70
CA LEU A 345 0.49 15.21 -22.45
C LEU A 345 1.38 15.40 -21.22
N VAL A 346 2.63 14.97 -21.31
CA VAL A 346 3.64 15.12 -20.24
C VAL A 346 4.91 15.60 -20.89
N GLU A 347 5.52 16.63 -20.32
CA GLU A 347 6.85 17.11 -20.69
C GLU A 347 7.66 17.30 -19.41
N MET A 348 8.74 16.54 -19.29
CA MET A 348 9.75 16.68 -18.25
C MET A 348 11.04 17.12 -18.92
N ASP A 349 11.63 18.21 -18.44
CA ASP A 349 12.81 18.79 -19.07
C ASP A 349 13.98 18.99 -18.08
N GLY A 350 14.74 17.92 -17.83
CA GLY A 350 15.87 17.94 -16.90
C GLY A 350 15.43 17.85 -15.44
N CYS A 351 14.38 17.06 -15.18
CA CYS A 351 13.82 16.93 -13.84
C CYS A 351 14.73 16.12 -12.91
N GLN A 352 15.05 16.69 -11.74
CA GLN A 352 15.86 16.03 -10.71
C GLN A 352 15.15 16.09 -9.36
N VAL A 353 14.69 14.95 -8.85
CA VAL A 353 14.07 14.87 -7.53
C VAL A 353 15.16 14.72 -6.48
N ARG A 354 15.18 15.61 -5.49
CA ARG A 354 16.24 15.66 -4.47
C ARG A 354 15.68 15.63 -3.05
N TYR A 355 16.17 14.73 -2.21
CA TYR A 355 15.84 14.71 -0.77
C TYR A 355 17.09 15.06 0.03
N GLY A 356 17.16 16.31 0.51
CA GLY A 356 18.42 16.85 1.02
C GLY A 356 19.50 16.71 -0.06
N ASP A 357 20.57 15.99 0.28
CA ASP A 357 21.73 15.80 -0.60
C ASP A 357 21.62 14.61 -1.56
N LYS A 358 20.58 13.77 -1.41
CA LYS A 358 20.39 12.60 -2.26
C LYS A 358 19.50 12.93 -3.45
N ILE A 359 20.04 12.82 -4.66
CA ILE A 359 19.24 12.81 -5.89
C ILE A 359 18.57 11.43 -6.01
N ALA A 360 17.25 11.40 -5.86
CA ALA A 360 16.46 10.16 -5.94
C ALA A 360 16.04 9.81 -7.37
N LEU A 361 15.89 10.81 -8.24
CA LEU A 361 15.55 10.63 -9.65
C LEU A 361 16.30 11.67 -10.49
N GLY A 362 16.79 11.30 -11.67
CA GLY A 362 17.47 12.20 -12.60
C GLY A 362 18.97 12.39 -12.31
N ASN A 363 19.61 11.46 -11.61
CA ASN A 363 21.07 11.50 -11.35
C ASN A 363 21.88 10.97 -12.56
N TRP A 364 21.55 11.43 -13.75
CA TRP A 364 22.22 11.10 -15.01
C TRP A 364 22.06 12.27 -15.98
N SER A 365 22.78 12.23 -17.10
CA SER A 365 22.64 13.18 -18.22
C SER A 365 22.09 12.46 -19.44
N GLN A 366 21.31 13.17 -20.26
CA GLN A 366 20.78 12.66 -21.52
C GLN A 366 21.31 13.50 -22.68
N GLN A 367 21.65 12.84 -23.79
CA GLN A 367 22.01 13.55 -25.01
C GLN A 367 20.76 14.12 -25.66
N THR A 368 20.72 15.44 -25.84
CA THR A 368 19.66 16.12 -26.58
C THR A 368 20.22 16.72 -27.86
N PRO A 369 19.38 17.10 -28.84
CA PRO A 369 19.81 17.86 -30.01
C PRO A 369 20.54 19.18 -29.66
N GLN A 370 20.39 19.67 -28.43
CA GLN A 370 20.98 20.91 -27.92
C GLN A 370 22.22 20.66 -27.02
N GLY A 371 22.66 19.40 -26.87
CA GLY A 371 23.79 18.98 -26.04
C GLY A 371 23.39 18.06 -24.88
N ASP A 372 24.37 17.68 -24.05
CA ASP A 372 24.15 16.87 -22.85
C ASP A 372 23.42 17.70 -21.79
N LYS A 373 22.29 17.19 -21.31
CA LYS A 373 21.48 17.86 -20.28
C LYS A 373 21.23 16.93 -19.11
N ALA A 374 21.49 17.42 -17.90
CA ALA A 374 21.33 16.67 -16.67
C ALA A 374 19.84 16.55 -16.28
N GLY A 375 19.46 15.40 -15.71
CA GLY A 375 18.10 15.13 -15.25
C GLY A 375 17.27 14.27 -16.19
N LEU A 376 16.06 13.92 -15.75
CA LEU A 376 15.10 13.19 -16.57
C LEU A 376 14.50 14.13 -17.62
N ILE A 377 14.70 13.80 -18.89
CA ILE A 377 14.00 14.40 -20.01
C ILE A 377 13.08 13.34 -20.60
N TRP A 378 11.79 13.64 -20.64
CA TRP A 378 10.79 12.68 -21.09
C TRP A 378 9.54 13.41 -21.58
N THR A 379 9.10 13.06 -22.78
CA THR A 379 7.87 13.59 -23.37
C THR A 379 6.96 12.42 -23.69
N VAL A 380 5.72 12.48 -23.20
CA VAL A 380 4.66 11.51 -23.50
C VAL A 380 3.60 12.21 -24.33
N ARG A 381 3.30 11.67 -25.52
CA ARG A 381 2.30 12.22 -26.45
C ARG A 381 1.03 11.38 -26.50
N ARG A 382 -0.07 11.98 -26.99
CA ARG A 382 -1.33 11.25 -27.22
C ARG A 382 -1.11 10.02 -28.12
N GLY A 383 -1.72 8.91 -27.73
CA GLY A 383 -1.62 7.63 -28.45
C GLY A 383 -0.38 6.81 -28.11
N GLU A 384 0.58 7.36 -27.37
CA GLU A 384 1.77 6.62 -26.96
C GLU A 384 1.48 5.63 -25.83
N ARG A 385 2.25 4.54 -25.83
CA ARG A 385 2.18 3.45 -24.86
C ARG A 385 3.58 3.18 -24.36
N TRP A 386 3.86 3.56 -23.12
CA TRP A 386 5.19 3.49 -22.50
C TRP A 386 5.27 2.37 -21.47
N GLY A 387 6.35 1.59 -21.52
CA GLY A 387 6.74 0.63 -20.50
C GLY A 387 7.95 1.16 -19.73
N VAL A 388 7.83 1.29 -18.42
CA VAL A 388 8.90 1.78 -17.53
C VAL A 388 9.39 0.64 -16.65
N PHE A 389 10.67 0.30 -16.80
CA PHE A 389 11.29 -0.83 -16.13
C PHE A 389 12.46 -0.40 -15.25
N GLY A 390 12.76 -1.21 -14.24
CA GLY A 390 13.94 -1.06 -13.41
C GLY A 390 13.82 -1.83 -12.11
N PRO A 391 14.93 -2.06 -11.39
CA PRO A 391 14.89 -2.71 -10.09
C PRO A 391 14.09 -1.89 -9.07
N ASN A 392 13.75 -2.52 -7.95
CA ASN A 392 13.12 -1.82 -6.84
C ASN A 392 14.04 -0.69 -6.32
N GLY A 393 13.47 0.49 -6.09
CA GLY A 393 14.22 1.66 -5.63
C GLY A 393 14.90 2.50 -6.73
N SER A 394 14.68 2.21 -8.02
CA SER A 394 15.19 3.03 -9.13
C SER A 394 14.44 4.36 -9.34
N GLY A 395 13.36 4.61 -8.59
CA GLY A 395 12.55 5.83 -8.70
C GLY A 395 11.30 5.70 -9.57
N LYS A 396 10.86 4.48 -9.94
CA LYS A 396 9.64 4.25 -10.75
C LYS A 396 8.39 4.88 -10.14
N THR A 397 8.11 4.58 -8.88
CA THR A 397 7.01 5.20 -8.12
C THR A 397 7.22 6.71 -7.92
N THR A 398 8.47 7.19 -7.89
CA THR A 398 8.76 8.63 -7.86
C THR A 398 8.30 9.30 -9.15
N ILE A 399 8.51 8.67 -10.32
CA ILE A 399 7.99 9.17 -11.60
C ILE A 399 6.45 9.25 -11.56
N VAL A 400 5.78 8.19 -11.07
CA VAL A 400 4.32 8.17 -10.91
C VAL A 400 3.83 9.30 -10.03
N SER A 401 4.49 9.53 -8.90
CA SER A 401 4.12 10.62 -7.98
C SER A 401 4.31 12.01 -8.58
N LEU A 402 5.26 12.18 -9.53
CA LEU A 402 5.39 13.42 -10.30
C LEU A 402 4.25 13.57 -11.31
N LEU A 403 3.88 12.48 -12.01
CA LEU A 403 2.78 12.47 -12.98
C LEU A 403 1.42 12.79 -12.31
N GLY A 404 1.14 12.18 -11.17
CA GLY A 404 -0.07 12.42 -10.37
C GLY A 404 -0.06 13.73 -9.60
N SER A 405 1.07 14.46 -9.62
CA SER A 405 1.31 15.68 -8.83
C SER A 405 1.19 15.48 -7.30
N ASP A 406 1.32 14.25 -6.83
CA ASP A 406 1.36 13.90 -5.40
C ASP A 406 2.68 14.32 -4.75
N HIS A 407 3.74 14.39 -5.54
CA HIS A 407 5.07 14.76 -5.06
C HIS A 407 5.21 16.30 -4.91
N PRO A 408 5.68 16.84 -3.77
CA PRO A 408 5.73 18.28 -3.54
C PRO A 408 6.72 19.02 -4.46
N GLN A 409 7.80 18.38 -4.92
CA GLN A 409 8.74 19.03 -5.87
C GLN A 409 8.16 19.19 -7.28
N THR A 410 6.98 18.63 -7.59
CA THR A 410 6.31 18.85 -8.88
C THR A 410 6.02 20.34 -9.12
N TYR A 411 5.94 21.15 -8.06
CA TYR A 411 5.74 22.60 -8.17
C TYR A 411 7.00 23.37 -8.57
N SER A 412 8.20 22.82 -8.31
CA SER A 412 9.48 23.49 -8.57
C SER A 412 10.22 22.90 -9.77
N LEU A 413 9.88 21.68 -10.18
CA LEU A 413 10.54 21.00 -11.30
C LEU A 413 9.98 21.48 -12.65
N PRO A 414 10.80 21.45 -13.72
CA PRO A 414 10.40 21.82 -15.07
C PRO A 414 9.51 20.74 -15.71
N ILE A 415 8.29 20.61 -15.17
CA ILE A 415 7.26 19.65 -15.60
C ILE A 415 6.07 20.42 -16.16
N LYS A 416 5.66 20.07 -17.39
CA LYS A 416 4.38 20.49 -17.96
C LYS A 416 3.47 19.28 -18.09
N LEU A 417 2.25 19.42 -17.60
CA LEU A 417 1.20 18.42 -17.72
C LEU A 417 0.08 19.03 -18.55
N PHE A 418 -0.34 18.33 -19.61
CA PHE A 418 -1.35 18.79 -20.56
C PHE A 418 -1.00 20.16 -21.18
N GLY A 419 0.28 20.35 -21.51
CA GLY A 419 0.83 21.60 -22.06
C GLY A 419 0.92 22.76 -21.06
N ARG A 420 0.61 22.56 -19.77
CA ARG A 420 0.58 23.61 -18.74
C ARG A 420 1.55 23.31 -17.61
N SER A 421 2.23 24.34 -17.11
CA SER A 421 3.00 24.23 -15.86
C SER A 421 2.08 24.33 -14.63
N ARG A 422 2.53 23.77 -13.50
CA ARG A 422 1.92 23.98 -12.18
C ARG A 422 2.01 25.44 -11.74
N LEU A 423 3.11 26.11 -12.08
CA LEU A 423 3.29 27.54 -11.83
C LEU A 423 2.78 28.34 -13.04
N PRO A 424 2.05 29.44 -12.81
CA PRO A 424 1.59 30.28 -13.91
C PRO A 424 2.80 30.91 -14.63
N GLU A 425 2.87 30.72 -15.94
CA GLU A 425 3.88 31.38 -16.76
C GLU A 425 3.54 32.88 -16.85
N PRO A 426 4.47 33.79 -16.47
CA PRO A 426 4.22 35.22 -16.47
C PRO A 426 3.75 35.72 -17.84
N GLY A 427 2.59 36.37 -17.89
CA GLY A 427 2.03 36.92 -19.13
C GLY A 427 1.26 35.92 -20.02
N SER A 428 1.13 34.65 -19.64
CA SER A 428 0.42 33.65 -20.46
C SER A 428 -1.11 33.78 -20.43
N GLY A 429 -1.68 34.42 -19.38
CA GLY A 429 -3.13 34.49 -19.17
C GLY A 429 -3.79 33.14 -18.86
N GLN A 430 -3.02 32.05 -18.75
CA GLN A 430 -3.52 30.72 -18.44
C GLN A 430 -3.66 30.53 -16.94
N LEU A 431 -4.77 29.90 -16.52
CA LEU A 431 -4.97 29.52 -15.13
C LEU A 431 -3.95 28.45 -14.72
N PRO A 432 -3.40 28.52 -13.50
CA PRO A 432 -2.51 27.49 -12.99
C PRO A 432 -3.24 26.15 -12.94
N LEU A 433 -2.55 25.08 -13.33
CA LEU A 433 -3.10 23.74 -13.29
C LEU A 433 -3.32 23.34 -11.82
N THR A 434 -4.53 22.95 -11.42
CA THR A 434 -4.81 22.51 -10.04
C THR A 434 -4.58 21.02 -9.87
N PHE A 435 -4.45 20.56 -8.62
CA PHE A 435 -4.26 19.14 -8.31
C PHE A 435 -5.47 18.32 -8.82
N TRP A 436 -6.67 18.85 -8.61
CA TRP A 436 -7.92 18.23 -9.05
C TRP A 436 -8.05 18.17 -10.58
N ASP A 437 -7.57 19.18 -11.31
CA ASP A 437 -7.53 19.14 -12.77
C ASP A 437 -6.68 17.96 -13.27
N ILE A 438 -5.52 17.75 -12.66
CA ILE A 438 -4.61 16.65 -13.01
C ILE A 438 -5.26 15.30 -12.70
N GLN A 439 -5.75 15.12 -11.47
CA GLN A 439 -6.39 13.88 -11.03
C GLN A 439 -7.66 13.56 -11.82
N SER A 440 -8.39 14.57 -12.31
CA SER A 440 -9.55 14.35 -13.18
C SER A 440 -9.16 13.73 -14.53
N ARG A 441 -7.99 14.10 -15.07
CA ARG A 441 -7.47 13.69 -16.38
C ARG A 441 -6.56 12.47 -16.35
N ILE A 442 -6.07 12.07 -15.18
CA ILE A 442 -5.25 10.87 -14.99
C ILE A 442 -6.09 9.77 -14.35
N GLY A 443 -5.99 8.57 -14.91
CA GLY A 443 -6.44 7.33 -14.30
C GLY A 443 -5.25 6.61 -13.69
N HIS A 444 -5.33 6.23 -12.41
CA HIS A 444 -4.21 5.64 -11.71
C HIS A 444 -4.62 4.37 -10.96
N SER A 445 -3.84 3.31 -11.15
CA SER A 445 -3.91 2.07 -10.39
C SER A 445 -2.51 1.74 -9.86
N SER A 446 -2.39 1.58 -8.54
CA SER A 446 -1.12 1.25 -7.89
C SER A 446 -1.28 0.54 -6.55
N PRO A 447 -0.22 -0.10 -6.01
CA PRO A 447 -0.21 -0.61 -4.63
C PRO A 447 -0.57 0.44 -3.58
N GLU A 448 -0.20 1.71 -3.80
CA GLU A 448 -0.53 2.81 -2.88
C GLU A 448 -2.03 3.14 -2.92
N VAL A 449 -2.61 3.25 -4.11
CA VAL A 449 -4.07 3.42 -4.26
C VAL A 449 -4.81 2.27 -3.58
N HIS A 450 -4.29 1.04 -3.71
CA HIS A 450 -4.84 -0.14 -3.05
C HIS A 450 -4.80 -0.07 -1.53
N GLN A 451 -3.74 0.47 -0.94
CA GLN A 451 -3.62 0.67 0.51
C GLN A 451 -4.60 1.72 1.05
N HIS A 452 -4.85 2.78 0.28
CA HIS A 452 -5.72 3.89 0.71
C HIS A 452 -7.21 3.68 0.40
N MET A 453 -7.54 2.75 -0.52
CA MET A 453 -8.93 2.44 -0.85
C MET A 453 -9.67 1.89 0.38
N PRO A 454 -10.76 2.53 0.86
CA PRO A 454 -11.40 2.11 2.10
C PRO A 454 -12.14 0.78 1.93
N ARG A 455 -11.84 -0.17 2.81
CA ARG A 455 -12.30 -1.56 2.73
C ARG A 455 -13.80 -1.76 2.94
N SER A 456 -14.47 -0.76 3.51
CA SER A 456 -15.91 -0.72 3.73
C SER A 456 -16.71 -0.31 2.49
N HIS A 457 -16.06 0.06 1.37
CA HIS A 457 -16.78 0.33 0.13
C HIS A 457 -17.23 -0.98 -0.52
N THR A 458 -18.41 -0.96 -1.13
CA THR A 458 -18.87 -2.06 -1.98
C THR A 458 -18.04 -2.11 -3.27
N ILE A 459 -18.04 -3.25 -3.96
CA ILE A 459 -17.33 -3.41 -5.24
C ILE A 459 -17.80 -2.34 -6.24
N ARG A 460 -19.11 -2.10 -6.31
CA ARG A 460 -19.68 -1.03 -7.16
C ARG A 460 -19.13 0.34 -6.78
N GLN A 461 -19.15 0.69 -5.49
CA GLN A 461 -18.66 1.99 -5.03
C GLN A 461 -17.18 2.22 -5.34
N VAL A 462 -16.35 1.16 -5.31
CA VAL A 462 -14.93 1.26 -5.70
C VAL A 462 -14.78 1.63 -7.17
N VAL A 463 -15.58 1.04 -8.07
CA VAL A 463 -15.55 1.37 -9.50
C VAL A 463 -16.13 2.77 -9.76
N GLU A 464 -17.25 3.10 -9.11
CA GLU A 464 -17.89 4.43 -9.22
C GLU A 464 -16.99 5.55 -8.69
N ASN A 465 -16.09 5.25 -7.74
CA ASN A 465 -15.13 6.21 -7.20
C ASN A 465 -14.21 6.82 -8.28
N ALA A 466 -14.16 6.27 -9.49
CA ALA A 466 -13.51 6.92 -10.63
C ALA A 466 -14.03 8.34 -10.91
N TRP A 467 -15.30 8.63 -10.57
CA TRP A 467 -15.94 9.95 -10.70
C TRP A 467 -16.06 10.72 -9.38
N ALA A 468 -15.31 10.33 -8.35
CA ALA A 468 -15.22 11.04 -7.08
C ALA A 468 -13.92 11.84 -6.98
N GLU A 469 -13.95 12.97 -6.27
CA GLU A 469 -12.77 13.81 -6.03
C GLU A 469 -11.80 13.17 -5.01
N THR A 470 -12.32 12.42 -4.04
CA THR A 470 -11.53 11.68 -3.04
C THR A 470 -12.10 10.28 -2.84
N PHE A 471 -11.34 9.39 -2.19
CA PHE A 471 -11.79 8.00 -1.96
C PHE A 471 -13.06 7.88 -1.09
N GLY A 472 -13.36 8.87 -0.24
CA GLY A 472 -14.56 8.88 0.59
C GLY A 472 -15.70 9.79 0.08
N ALA A 473 -15.48 10.52 -1.02
CA ALA A 473 -16.49 11.41 -1.57
C ALA A 473 -17.53 10.63 -2.40
N LYS A 474 -18.78 11.10 -2.39
CA LYS A 474 -19.82 10.55 -3.23
C LYS A 474 -19.52 10.86 -4.71
N PRO A 475 -19.51 9.85 -5.60
CA PRO A 475 -19.21 10.06 -7.01
C PRO A 475 -20.33 10.84 -7.73
N LYS A 476 -19.94 11.65 -8.71
CA LYS A 476 -20.87 12.42 -9.56
C LYS A 476 -21.11 11.64 -10.86
N LEU A 477 -22.10 10.75 -10.86
CA LEU A 477 -22.42 9.88 -11.99
C LEU A 477 -23.53 10.48 -12.87
N ASN A 478 -23.37 10.39 -14.19
CA ASN A 478 -24.43 10.60 -15.17
C ASN A 478 -24.91 9.23 -15.71
N ALA A 479 -26.01 9.21 -16.48
CA ALA A 479 -26.58 7.97 -17.02
C ALA A 479 -25.57 7.17 -17.87
N GLU A 480 -24.69 7.85 -18.60
CA GLU A 480 -23.62 7.20 -19.38
C GLU A 480 -22.55 6.55 -18.48
N ALA A 481 -22.12 7.22 -17.41
CA ALA A 481 -21.17 6.69 -16.44
C ALA A 481 -21.74 5.48 -15.71
N SER A 482 -23.00 5.53 -15.28
CA SER A 482 -23.68 4.37 -14.67
C SER A 482 -23.75 3.18 -15.64
N ALA A 483 -24.07 3.42 -16.91
CA ALA A 483 -24.06 2.35 -17.93
C ALA A 483 -22.65 1.75 -18.15
N LYS A 484 -21.60 2.58 -18.09
CA LYS A 484 -20.21 2.09 -18.14
C LYS A 484 -19.87 1.23 -16.92
N VAL A 485 -20.26 1.65 -15.72
CA VAL A 485 -20.05 0.86 -14.48
C VAL A 485 -20.72 -0.51 -14.59
N GLU A 486 -21.98 -0.55 -15.03
CA GLU A 486 -22.71 -1.81 -15.20
C GLU A 486 -22.06 -2.72 -16.25
N ALA A 487 -21.64 -2.17 -17.39
CA ALA A 487 -20.93 -2.90 -18.44
C ALA A 487 -19.61 -3.50 -17.92
N ALA A 488 -18.80 -2.72 -17.20
CA ALA A 488 -17.55 -3.20 -16.62
C ALA A 488 -17.77 -4.32 -15.59
N LEU A 489 -18.74 -4.15 -14.67
CA LEU A 489 -19.04 -5.15 -13.66
C LEU A 489 -19.55 -6.46 -14.28
N LYS A 490 -20.31 -6.38 -15.38
CA LYS A 490 -20.78 -7.56 -16.11
C LYS A 490 -19.64 -8.29 -16.80
N TRP A 491 -18.70 -7.55 -17.40
CA TRP A 491 -17.56 -8.13 -18.12
C TRP A 491 -16.56 -8.83 -17.18
N PHE A 492 -16.29 -8.22 -16.01
CA PHE A 492 -15.43 -8.75 -14.96
C PHE A 492 -16.18 -9.57 -13.89
N GLU A 493 -17.42 -9.99 -14.16
CA GLU A 493 -18.22 -10.75 -13.20
C GLU A 493 -17.50 -12.03 -12.71
N PRO A 494 -16.86 -12.86 -13.56
CA PRO A 494 -16.21 -14.09 -13.11
C PRO A 494 -15.05 -13.86 -12.13
N GLU A 495 -14.35 -12.73 -12.22
CA GLU A 495 -13.19 -12.41 -11.38
C GLU A 495 -13.57 -11.62 -10.12
N LEU A 496 -14.61 -10.79 -10.21
CA LEU A 496 -15.05 -9.92 -9.10
C LEU A 496 -16.09 -10.59 -8.19
N LYS A 497 -16.94 -11.47 -8.74
CA LYS A 497 -18.01 -12.11 -8.00
C LYS A 497 -17.44 -13.20 -7.08
N PRO A 498 -17.66 -13.11 -5.76
CA PRO A 498 -17.25 -14.18 -4.85
C PRO A 498 -18.01 -15.46 -5.13
N ASN A 499 -17.34 -16.62 -5.03
CA ASN A 499 -17.95 -17.93 -5.25
C ASN A 499 -19.12 -18.25 -4.30
N SER A 500 -19.24 -17.51 -3.18
CA SER A 500 -20.41 -17.52 -2.29
C SER A 500 -21.71 -17.06 -2.94
N ALA A 501 -21.64 -16.27 -4.01
CA ALA A 501 -22.76 -15.52 -4.57
C ALA A 501 -23.64 -16.34 -5.53
N ALA A 502 -23.62 -17.67 -5.42
CA ALA A 502 -24.43 -18.56 -6.23
C ALA A 502 -25.93 -18.23 -6.03
N GLY A 503 -26.60 -17.78 -7.10
CA GLY A 503 -28.05 -17.49 -7.10
C GLY A 503 -28.46 -16.02 -7.22
N ASN A 504 -27.54 -15.05 -7.19
CA ASN A 504 -27.89 -13.65 -7.43
C ASN A 504 -28.01 -13.38 -8.95
N GLU A 505 -29.25 -13.20 -9.44
CA GLU A 505 -29.53 -12.69 -10.78
C GLU A 505 -29.10 -11.21 -10.89
N GLY A 506 -28.28 -10.91 -11.90
CA GLY A 506 -27.82 -9.55 -12.21
C GLY A 506 -26.69 -9.03 -11.32
N LEU A 507 -26.51 -7.70 -11.29
CA LEU A 507 -25.36 -7.03 -10.67
C LEU A 507 -25.53 -6.69 -9.18
N LYS A 508 -26.52 -7.28 -8.49
CA LYS A 508 -26.77 -7.01 -7.06
C LYS A 508 -25.59 -7.40 -6.16
N TRP A 509 -24.86 -8.45 -6.54
CA TRP A 509 -23.67 -8.90 -5.81
C TRP A 509 -22.61 -7.78 -5.67
N ALA A 510 -22.53 -6.84 -6.62
CA ALA A 510 -21.56 -5.75 -6.55
C ALA A 510 -21.86 -4.76 -5.41
N ASP A 511 -23.08 -4.75 -4.90
CA ASP A 511 -23.55 -3.94 -3.76
C ASP A 511 -23.55 -4.72 -2.45
N ASP A 512 -23.66 -6.05 -2.51
CA ASP A 512 -23.71 -6.92 -1.33
C ASP A 512 -22.32 -7.21 -0.72
N TYR A 513 -21.26 -7.20 -1.54
CA TYR A 513 -19.91 -7.55 -1.11
C TYR A 513 -19.02 -6.31 -0.98
N MET A 514 -18.21 -6.32 0.07
CA MET A 514 -17.26 -5.24 0.35
C MET A 514 -15.90 -5.51 -0.29
N PHE A 515 -15.18 -4.43 -0.61
CA PHE A 515 -13.85 -4.48 -1.19
C PHE A 515 -12.85 -5.28 -0.35
N GLY A 516 -12.98 -5.24 0.99
CA GLY A 516 -12.12 -6.04 1.89
C GLY A 516 -12.46 -7.53 1.98
N GLU A 517 -13.56 -7.99 1.37
CA GLU A 517 -14.03 -9.38 1.50
C GLU A 517 -13.68 -10.27 0.30
N ILE A 518 -13.39 -9.63 -0.83
CA ILE A 518 -12.99 -10.25 -2.09
C ILE A 518 -11.48 -10.53 -2.13
N SER A 519 -11.03 -11.41 -3.04
CA SER A 519 -9.62 -11.80 -3.16
C SER A 519 -8.72 -10.64 -3.57
N PHE A 520 -7.43 -10.71 -3.23
CA PHE A 520 -6.45 -9.68 -3.58
C PHE A 520 -6.42 -9.38 -5.10
N SER A 521 -6.45 -10.42 -5.94
CA SER A 521 -6.51 -10.25 -7.40
C SER A 521 -7.80 -9.54 -7.84
N ALA A 522 -8.97 -9.92 -7.28
CA ALA A 522 -10.24 -9.26 -7.57
C ALA A 522 -10.22 -7.77 -7.15
N GLN A 523 -9.59 -7.45 -6.02
CA GLN A 523 -9.40 -6.06 -5.60
C GLN A 523 -8.57 -5.26 -6.60
N ARG A 524 -7.49 -5.86 -7.10
CA ARG A 524 -6.62 -5.24 -8.12
C ARG A 524 -7.36 -5.05 -9.43
N VAL A 525 -8.21 -6.00 -9.85
CA VAL A 525 -9.09 -5.86 -11.02
C VAL A 525 -10.04 -4.67 -10.85
N ALA A 526 -10.69 -4.53 -9.70
CA ALA A 526 -11.60 -3.41 -9.45
C ALA A 526 -10.88 -2.05 -9.53
N LEU A 527 -9.64 -1.95 -9.03
CA LEU A 527 -8.82 -0.73 -9.12
C LEU A 527 -8.30 -0.46 -10.54
N PHE A 528 -7.95 -1.51 -11.28
CA PHE A 528 -7.61 -1.43 -12.70
C PHE A 528 -8.80 -0.87 -13.50
N VAL A 529 -9.99 -1.43 -13.34
CA VAL A 529 -11.23 -0.95 -13.98
C VAL A 529 -11.48 0.51 -13.61
N ARG A 530 -11.41 0.86 -12.31
CA ARG A 530 -11.56 2.25 -11.82
C ARG A 530 -10.59 3.21 -12.52
N SER A 531 -9.36 2.79 -12.80
CA SER A 531 -8.36 3.65 -13.43
C SER A 531 -8.72 4.05 -14.86
N MET A 532 -9.40 3.18 -15.62
CA MET A 532 -9.66 3.41 -17.05
C MET A 532 -11.10 3.81 -17.38
N ILE A 533 -12.07 3.44 -16.55
CA ILE A 533 -13.51 3.49 -16.89
C ILE A 533 -14.05 4.89 -17.23
N LYS A 534 -13.44 5.95 -16.69
CA LYS A 534 -13.82 7.34 -16.97
C LYS A 534 -13.27 7.89 -18.30
N GLY A 535 -12.42 7.14 -19.00
CA GLY A 535 -11.73 7.58 -20.21
C GLY A 535 -10.73 8.72 -19.99
N PRO A 536 -9.76 8.59 -19.06
CA PRO A 536 -8.77 9.63 -18.79
C PRO A 536 -7.81 9.86 -19.96
N ASP A 537 -7.19 11.05 -20.06
CA ASP A 537 -6.17 11.36 -21.06
C ASP A 537 -4.91 10.49 -20.89
N ILE A 538 -4.55 10.16 -19.64
CA ILE A 538 -3.43 9.28 -19.30
C ILE A 538 -3.91 8.18 -18.36
N VAL A 539 -3.61 6.93 -18.69
CA VAL A 539 -3.74 5.79 -17.78
C VAL A 539 -2.35 5.42 -17.26
N VAL A 540 -2.17 5.44 -15.94
CA VAL A 540 -0.94 5.03 -15.26
C VAL A 540 -1.23 3.73 -14.50
N LEU A 541 -0.55 2.67 -14.91
CA LEU A 541 -0.62 1.35 -14.30
C LEU A 541 0.71 1.07 -13.60
N ASP A 542 0.79 1.35 -12.30
CA ASP A 542 1.98 1.08 -11.49
C ASP A 542 1.82 -0.27 -10.79
N GLU A 543 2.57 -1.29 -11.21
CA GLU A 543 2.51 -2.65 -10.67
C GLU A 543 1.07 -3.18 -10.52
N SER A 544 0.20 -2.77 -11.45
CA SER A 544 -1.25 -2.97 -11.32
C SER A 544 -1.63 -4.43 -11.45
N PHE A 545 -0.92 -5.17 -12.30
CA PHE A 545 -1.11 -6.61 -12.51
C PHE A 545 -0.23 -7.47 -11.61
N SER A 546 0.61 -6.85 -10.78
CA SER A 546 1.48 -7.61 -9.90
C SER A 546 0.68 -8.33 -8.82
N GLY A 547 0.95 -9.63 -8.67
CA GLY A 547 0.20 -10.50 -7.77
C GLY A 547 -1.10 -11.08 -8.34
N MET A 548 -1.51 -10.73 -9.57
CA MET A 548 -2.63 -11.38 -10.24
C MET A 548 -2.25 -12.75 -10.82
N ASP A 549 -3.26 -13.58 -11.14
CA ASP A 549 -3.07 -14.76 -11.99
C ASP A 549 -2.86 -14.34 -13.44
N ASP A 550 -2.09 -15.12 -14.21
CA ASP A 550 -1.82 -14.83 -15.62
C ASP A 550 -3.11 -14.69 -16.44
N ALA A 551 -4.08 -15.59 -16.22
CA ALA A 551 -5.39 -15.52 -16.87
C ALA A 551 -6.13 -14.19 -16.65
N VAL A 552 -6.11 -13.70 -15.40
CA VAL A 552 -6.77 -12.45 -15.01
C VAL A 552 -6.01 -11.25 -15.59
N ARG A 553 -4.68 -11.29 -15.56
CA ARG A 553 -3.82 -10.28 -16.20
C ARG A 553 -4.10 -10.21 -17.70
N ASP A 554 -4.09 -11.34 -18.40
CA ASP A 554 -4.27 -11.40 -19.85
C ASP A 554 -5.66 -10.89 -20.23
N LYS A 555 -6.67 -11.22 -19.42
CA LYS A 555 -8.02 -10.65 -19.52
C LYS A 555 -8.01 -9.12 -19.32
N CYS A 556 -7.33 -8.59 -18.30
CA CYS A 556 -7.17 -7.14 -18.14
C CYS A 556 -6.45 -6.49 -19.33
N THR A 557 -5.42 -7.12 -19.87
CA THR A 557 -4.67 -6.66 -21.05
C THR A 557 -5.54 -6.64 -22.32
N LEU A 558 -6.38 -7.66 -22.52
CA LEU A 558 -7.37 -7.69 -23.60
C LEU A 558 -8.38 -6.55 -23.44
N PHE A 559 -8.91 -6.36 -22.24
CA PHE A 559 -9.84 -5.28 -21.94
C PHE A 559 -9.22 -3.90 -22.14
N LEU A 560 -7.94 -3.74 -21.78
CA LEU A 560 -7.19 -2.50 -22.00
C LEU A 560 -7.09 -2.16 -23.50
N THR A 561 -6.93 -3.17 -24.35
CA THR A 561 -6.70 -3.00 -25.79
C THR A 561 -8.01 -2.87 -26.57
N ASP A 562 -8.97 -3.77 -26.33
CA ASP A 562 -10.19 -3.90 -27.13
C ASP A 562 -11.47 -3.55 -26.34
N GLY A 563 -11.42 -3.47 -25.01
CA GLY A 563 -12.60 -3.24 -24.16
C GLY A 563 -13.61 -4.38 -24.30
N GLU A 564 -14.89 -4.06 -24.44
CA GLU A 564 -15.94 -5.05 -24.65
C GLU A 564 -16.00 -5.56 -26.11
N LEU A 565 -15.14 -5.11 -27.03
CA LEU A 565 -15.21 -5.54 -28.43
C LEU A 565 -14.84 -7.02 -28.60
N LYS A 566 -13.94 -7.52 -27.75
CA LYS A 566 -13.46 -8.89 -27.78
C LYS A 566 -13.61 -9.55 -26.41
N THR A 567 -13.71 -10.86 -26.42
CA THR A 567 -13.75 -11.69 -25.21
C THR A 567 -13.02 -13.00 -25.46
N TYR A 568 -12.57 -13.64 -24.39
CA TYR A 568 -12.08 -15.01 -24.45
C TYR A 568 -13.26 -15.99 -24.54
N VAL A 569 -13.12 -16.99 -25.41
CA VAL A 569 -13.94 -18.21 -25.42
C VAL A 569 -12.96 -19.39 -25.46
N GLY A 570 -12.76 -20.03 -24.30
CA GLY A 570 -11.63 -20.95 -24.13
C GLY A 570 -10.28 -20.21 -24.21
N GLU A 571 -9.36 -20.70 -25.03
CA GLU A 571 -8.05 -20.07 -25.28
C GLU A 571 -8.07 -19.07 -26.46
N GLU A 572 -9.17 -18.95 -27.20
CA GLU A 572 -9.27 -18.09 -28.39
C GLU A 572 -9.91 -16.72 -28.09
N ILE A 573 -9.39 -15.68 -28.74
CA ILE A 573 -9.93 -14.32 -28.69
C ILE A 573 -10.94 -14.14 -29.82
N VAL A 574 -12.21 -13.94 -29.47
CA VAL A 574 -13.32 -13.77 -30.42
C VAL A 574 -14.03 -12.43 -30.23
N GLU A 575 -14.74 -11.97 -31.25
CA GLU A 575 -15.65 -10.83 -31.11
C GLU A 575 -16.77 -11.14 -30.12
N SER A 576 -17.00 -10.23 -29.18
CA SER A 576 -18.03 -10.40 -28.15
C SER A 576 -19.44 -10.34 -28.75
N GLN A 577 -20.42 -10.89 -28.03
CA GLN A 577 -21.83 -10.76 -28.40
C GLN A 577 -22.25 -9.28 -28.46
N GLN A 578 -21.78 -8.47 -27.50
CA GLN A 578 -22.04 -7.03 -27.43
C GLN A 578 -21.52 -6.29 -28.67
N ALA A 579 -20.36 -6.70 -29.20
CA ALA A 579 -19.81 -6.14 -30.44
C ALA A 579 -20.70 -6.44 -31.65
N LYS A 580 -21.16 -7.70 -31.76
CA LYS A 580 -22.07 -8.13 -32.83
C LYS A 580 -23.42 -7.43 -32.77
N ASP A 581 -23.92 -7.19 -31.57
CA ASP A 581 -25.19 -6.51 -31.32
C ASP A 581 -25.07 -4.97 -31.37
N GLY A 582 -23.86 -4.42 -31.49
CA GLY A 582 -23.60 -2.98 -31.49
C GLY A 582 -23.91 -2.28 -30.15
N THR A 583 -23.95 -3.03 -29.04
CA THR A 583 -24.34 -2.52 -27.71
C THR A 583 -23.16 -2.13 -26.81
N VAL A 584 -21.93 -2.22 -27.32
CA VAL A 584 -20.67 -1.89 -26.61
C VAL A 584 -20.71 -0.51 -25.96
N LYS A 585 -20.46 -0.46 -24.65
CA LYS A 585 -20.39 0.79 -23.86
C LYS A 585 -18.96 1.17 -23.54
N LEU A 586 -18.08 0.20 -23.35
CA LEU A 586 -16.67 0.39 -23.03
C LEU A 586 -15.79 -0.11 -24.17
N LYS A 587 -15.02 0.82 -24.73
CA LYS A 587 -13.96 0.55 -25.70
C LYS A 587 -12.62 0.53 -24.96
N GLY A 588 -11.66 -0.19 -25.52
CA GLY A 588 -10.27 -0.14 -25.05
C GLY A 588 -9.65 1.25 -25.24
N LEU A 589 -8.35 1.35 -24.96
CA LEU A 589 -7.61 2.61 -25.06
C LEU A 589 -7.66 3.20 -26.47
N SER A 590 -8.09 4.45 -26.56
CA SER A 590 -8.12 5.19 -27.83
C SER A 590 -6.77 5.81 -28.20
N ASP A 591 -6.64 6.21 -29.46
CA ASP A 591 -5.46 6.94 -29.98
C ASP A 591 -5.30 8.35 -29.35
N GLN A 592 -6.32 8.83 -28.61
CA GLN A 592 -6.27 10.10 -27.89
C GLN A 592 -5.70 9.98 -26.48
N GLN A 593 -5.64 8.76 -25.94
CA GLN A 593 -5.16 8.51 -24.58
C GLN A 593 -3.70 8.07 -24.64
N ALA A 594 -2.93 8.28 -23.58
CA ALA A 594 -1.62 7.67 -23.38
C ALA A 594 -1.67 6.59 -22.29
N LEU A 595 -0.79 5.59 -22.40
CA LEU A 595 -0.60 4.56 -21.37
C LEU A 595 0.82 4.64 -20.84
N ILE A 596 0.97 4.58 -19.52
CA ILE A 596 2.25 4.43 -18.85
C ILE A 596 2.11 3.21 -17.93
N CYS A 597 2.81 2.13 -18.27
CA CYS A 597 2.82 0.90 -17.50
C CYS A 597 4.18 0.74 -16.82
N ILE A 598 4.17 0.52 -15.51
CA ILE A 598 5.35 0.22 -14.71
C ILE A 598 5.20 -1.20 -14.19
N ALA A 599 6.22 -2.01 -14.43
CA ALA A 599 6.27 -3.41 -14.01
C ALA A 599 7.68 -3.80 -13.60
N HIS A 600 7.80 -4.86 -12.79
CA HIS A 600 9.11 -5.44 -12.44
C HIS A 600 9.58 -6.48 -13.45
N ILE A 601 8.64 -7.10 -14.15
CA ILE A 601 8.87 -8.17 -15.12
C ILE A 601 8.23 -7.80 -16.46
N LYS A 602 8.81 -8.26 -17.57
CA LYS A 602 8.37 -7.89 -18.92
C LYS A 602 6.99 -8.46 -19.21
N GLU A 603 6.69 -9.62 -18.66
CA GLU A 603 5.45 -10.39 -18.82
C GLU A 603 4.24 -9.70 -18.17
N GLU A 604 4.46 -8.75 -17.25
CA GLU A 604 3.40 -7.93 -16.68
C GLU A 604 3.00 -6.75 -17.59
N VAL A 605 3.76 -6.47 -18.65
CA VAL A 605 3.50 -5.34 -19.53
C VAL A 605 2.59 -5.77 -20.68
N PRO A 606 1.47 -5.06 -20.91
CA PRO A 606 0.58 -5.34 -22.03
C PRO A 606 1.29 -5.32 -23.39
N ASP A 607 0.96 -6.24 -24.29
CA ASP A 607 1.51 -6.30 -25.67
C ASP A 607 1.26 -5.02 -26.49
N CYS A 608 0.29 -4.19 -26.08
CA CYS A 608 0.03 -2.90 -26.71
C CYS A 608 1.09 -1.85 -26.36
N VAL A 609 1.96 -2.09 -25.37
CA VAL A 609 3.14 -1.28 -25.09
C VAL A 609 4.23 -1.65 -26.08
N ARG A 610 4.74 -0.65 -26.80
CA ARG A 610 5.76 -0.86 -27.83
C ARG A 610 7.05 -1.38 -27.24
N GLU A 611 7.53 -2.51 -27.76
CA GLU A 611 8.95 -2.78 -27.78
C GLU A 611 9.60 -1.80 -28.78
N PRO A 612 10.69 -1.12 -28.41
CA PRO A 612 11.39 -0.24 -29.34
C PRO A 612 12.10 -1.08 -30.41
N ASP A 613 11.38 -1.42 -31.47
CA ASP A 613 11.98 -1.82 -32.74
C ASP A 613 12.67 -0.60 -33.35
N GLY A 614 14.01 -0.56 -33.23
CA GLY A 614 14.86 0.29 -34.07
C GLY A 614 14.95 1.78 -33.72
N LEU A 615 14.63 2.22 -32.49
CA LEU A 615 15.08 3.53 -32.02
C LEU A 615 16.53 3.45 -31.50
N ASP A 616 17.37 4.35 -32.00
CA ASP A 616 18.74 4.59 -31.54
C ASP A 616 18.86 4.48 -30.01
N LYS A 617 19.94 3.85 -29.56
CA LYS A 617 20.32 3.62 -28.15
C LYS A 617 20.61 4.94 -27.39
N SER A 618 19.64 5.83 -27.30
CA SER A 618 19.70 7.10 -26.57
C SER A 618 18.55 7.28 -25.58
N SER A 619 17.90 6.19 -25.17
CA SER A 619 16.99 6.20 -24.02
C SER A 619 17.81 6.17 -22.73
N ALA A 620 17.80 7.29 -22.01
CA ALA A 620 18.53 7.52 -20.77
C ALA A 620 18.31 6.51 -19.64
N PHE A 621 17.27 5.69 -19.76
CA PHE A 621 16.98 4.60 -18.82
C PHE A 621 18.01 3.46 -18.88
N PHE A 622 18.88 3.42 -19.89
CA PHE A 622 19.89 2.37 -20.08
C PHE A 622 21.35 2.85 -19.89
N GLN A 623 21.60 4.05 -19.37
CA GLN A 623 22.98 4.53 -19.20
C GLN A 623 23.62 4.11 -17.86
N TRP A 624 24.86 3.65 -17.97
CA TRP A 624 25.85 3.29 -16.92
C TRP A 624 26.28 4.54 -16.11
N PRO A 625 26.66 4.48 -14.81
CA PRO A 625 27.21 3.35 -14.02
C PRO A 625 26.34 2.84 -12.84
N TRP A 626 26.62 1.59 -12.41
CA TRP A 626 25.78 0.81 -11.47
C TRP A 626 26.33 0.56 -10.04
N PRO A 627 27.45 1.15 -9.61
CA PRO A 627 27.61 1.39 -8.16
C PRO A 627 28.36 2.70 -7.84
N SER A 628 27.75 3.61 -7.09
CA SER A 628 28.53 4.58 -6.30
C SER A 628 27.76 5.03 -5.05
N PRO A 629 28.27 4.77 -3.83
CA PRO A 629 27.75 5.36 -2.61
C PRO A 629 28.22 6.81 -2.44
N LEU A 630 27.34 7.63 -1.87
CA LEU A 630 27.42 9.07 -1.59
C LEU A 630 28.73 9.58 -0.97
N LEU A 631 29.12 10.80 -1.34
CA LEU A 631 29.79 11.78 -0.47
C LEU A 631 29.14 13.17 -0.65
N PHE A 632 28.72 13.75 0.48
CA PHE A 632 27.99 15.00 0.66
C PHE A 632 28.81 16.26 0.32
N ILE A 633 28.15 17.37 -0.05
CA ILE A 633 28.16 18.63 0.71
C ILE A 633 26.78 19.34 0.61
N ASN A 634 26.22 19.61 1.79
CA ASN A 634 25.05 20.39 2.19
C ASN A 634 25.04 21.85 1.68
N GLU A 635 23.87 22.40 1.30
CA GLU A 635 23.36 23.68 1.84
C GLU A 635 22.03 24.17 1.23
N SER A 636 21.04 24.33 2.12
CA SER A 636 19.97 25.36 2.20
C SER A 636 18.50 24.91 2.16
N SER A 637 17.71 25.64 2.95
CA SER A 637 16.56 25.20 3.75
C SER A 637 15.47 26.28 3.73
N ASP A 638 15.05 26.69 2.54
CA ASP A 638 14.25 27.91 2.38
C ASP A 638 12.76 27.68 2.69
N ALA A 639 12.24 26.48 2.38
CA ALA A 639 10.87 26.10 2.74
C ALA A 639 10.67 25.91 4.26
N ARG A 640 11.73 25.52 4.99
CA ARG A 640 11.66 25.34 6.45
C ARG A 640 11.39 26.66 7.16
N ASP A 641 12.06 27.71 6.72
CA ASP A 641 12.06 28.99 7.43
C ASP A 641 10.75 29.75 7.15
N HIS A 642 10.14 29.53 5.98
CA HIS A 642 8.77 29.97 5.69
C HIS A 642 7.74 29.25 6.57
N CYS A 643 7.78 27.91 6.67
CA CYS A 643 6.88 27.14 7.52
C CYS A 643 7.07 27.45 9.03
N ALA A 644 8.29 27.81 9.46
CA ALA A 644 8.56 28.24 10.82
C ALA A 644 7.93 29.61 11.14
N ASN A 645 7.97 30.55 10.19
CA ASN A 645 7.30 31.84 10.33
C ASN A 645 5.77 31.71 10.33
N GLU A 646 5.22 30.86 9.46
CA GLU A 646 3.79 30.56 9.45
C GLU A 646 3.33 29.92 10.76
N ARG A 647 4.07 28.92 11.27
CA ARG A 647 3.77 28.30 12.58
C ARG A 647 3.84 29.32 13.72
N THR A 648 4.78 30.25 13.66
CA THR A 648 4.91 31.33 14.66
C THR A 648 3.71 32.27 14.59
N PHE A 649 3.28 32.69 13.40
CA PHE A 649 2.07 33.50 13.20
C PHE A 649 0.81 32.79 13.71
N LEU A 650 0.62 31.51 13.38
CA LEU A 650 -0.50 30.70 13.86
C LEU A 650 -0.52 30.59 15.40
N SER A 651 0.65 30.57 16.05
CA SER A 651 0.75 30.61 17.51
C SER A 651 0.26 31.94 18.10
N TYR A 652 0.67 33.07 17.53
CA TYR A 652 0.19 34.41 17.93
C TYR A 652 -1.32 34.59 17.70
N LEU A 653 -1.82 34.10 16.56
CA LEU A 653 -3.25 34.13 16.22
C LEU A 653 -4.06 33.33 17.24
N ARG A 654 -3.61 32.11 17.55
CA ARG A 654 -4.25 31.26 18.55
C ARG A 654 -4.27 31.92 19.93
N LEU A 655 -3.17 32.54 20.35
CA LEU A 655 -3.09 33.26 21.63
C LEU A 655 -4.05 34.46 21.68
N SER A 656 -4.14 35.25 20.61
CA SER A 656 -5.09 36.37 20.51
C SER A 656 -6.54 35.90 20.62
N ILE A 657 -6.92 34.81 19.94
CA ILE A 657 -8.27 34.23 20.02
C ILE A 657 -8.60 33.82 21.46
N TYR A 658 -7.68 33.13 22.17
CA TYR A 658 -7.92 32.77 23.57
C TYR A 658 -8.07 33.99 24.48
N MET A 659 -7.25 35.02 24.32
CA MET A 659 -7.38 36.26 25.12
C MET A 659 -8.68 37.00 24.83
N ALA A 660 -9.16 36.98 23.59
CA ALA A 660 -10.47 37.54 23.23
C ALA A 660 -11.62 36.76 23.88
N ILE A 661 -11.55 35.42 23.87
CA ILE A 661 -12.53 34.56 24.54
C ILE A 661 -12.52 34.82 26.05
N VAL A 662 -11.34 34.91 26.67
CA VAL A 662 -11.21 35.22 28.11
C VAL A 662 -11.73 36.62 28.43
N SER A 663 -11.47 37.62 27.60
CA SER A 663 -12.05 38.96 27.74
C SER A 663 -13.57 38.90 27.73
N VAL A 664 -14.16 38.24 26.72
CA VAL A 664 -15.62 38.08 26.61
C VAL A 664 -16.15 37.33 27.82
N ALA A 665 -15.50 36.25 28.23
CA ALA A 665 -15.85 35.48 29.41
C ALA A 665 -15.78 36.32 30.70
N ILE A 666 -14.78 37.19 30.89
CA ILE A 666 -14.71 38.08 32.07
C ILE A 666 -15.81 39.15 32.01
N THR A 667 -16.12 39.69 30.82
CA THR A 667 -17.19 40.68 30.67
C THR A 667 -18.60 40.10 30.77
N VAL A 668 -18.80 38.84 30.36
CA VAL A 668 -20.11 38.17 30.29
C VAL A 668 -20.36 37.26 31.49
N SER A 669 -19.33 36.56 31.97
CA SER A 669 -19.42 35.47 32.94
C SER A 669 -19.07 35.91 34.36
N PHE A 670 -20.11 36.33 35.09
CA PHE A 670 -20.30 36.05 36.51
C PHE A 670 -21.81 36.07 36.88
N HIS A 671 -22.69 35.62 35.97
CA HIS A 671 -24.15 35.85 36.12
C HIS A 671 -25.03 34.60 36.07
N ILE A 672 -24.48 33.39 36.18
CA ILE A 672 -25.30 32.18 35.99
C ILE A 672 -26.11 31.78 37.23
N LYS A 673 -25.75 32.24 38.45
CA LYS A 673 -26.49 31.84 39.67
C LYS A 673 -26.81 32.94 40.72
N GLY A 674 -26.40 34.20 40.54
CA GLY A 674 -26.72 35.27 41.51
C GLY A 674 -26.61 36.69 40.97
N THR A 675 -27.23 37.66 41.65
CA THR A 675 -27.11 39.09 41.37
C THR A 675 -25.71 39.61 41.77
N PRO A 676 -25.00 40.34 40.90
CA PRO A 676 -23.61 40.75 41.13
C PRO A 676 -23.52 41.82 42.22
N SER A 677 -22.45 41.80 43.01
CA SER A 677 -22.11 42.93 43.88
C SER A 677 -21.62 44.12 43.05
N ASP A 678 -21.82 45.35 43.53
CA ASP A 678 -21.36 46.57 42.85
C ASP A 678 -19.83 46.58 42.64
N LEU A 679 -19.08 45.87 43.50
CA LEU A 679 -17.63 45.74 43.42
C LEU A 679 -17.20 44.84 42.24
N GLU A 680 -17.83 43.69 42.07
CA GLU A 680 -17.53 42.76 40.95
C GLU A 680 -17.84 43.42 39.59
N ARG A 681 -18.95 44.16 39.50
CA ARG A 681 -19.34 44.87 38.27
C ARG A 681 -18.38 46.02 37.94
N ARG A 682 -17.82 46.69 38.95
CA ARG A 682 -16.80 47.74 38.79
C ARG A 682 -15.44 47.17 38.38
N VAL A 683 -15.09 45.93 38.77
CA VAL A 683 -13.79 45.30 38.47
C VAL A 683 -13.80 44.49 37.17
N ALA A 684 -14.90 43.82 36.83
CA ALA A 684 -14.95 42.93 35.66
C ALA A 684 -14.84 43.69 34.32
N LYS A 685 -15.48 44.86 34.19
CA LYS A 685 -15.44 45.68 32.97
C LYS A 685 -14.03 46.18 32.60
N PRO A 686 -13.26 46.83 33.51
CA PRO A 686 -11.91 47.26 33.17
C PRO A 686 -10.98 46.08 32.94
N LEU A 687 -11.13 44.98 33.70
CA LEU A 687 -10.32 43.77 33.53
C LEU A 687 -10.55 43.09 32.18
N GLY A 688 -11.81 42.93 31.77
CA GLY A 688 -12.14 42.43 30.43
C GLY A 688 -11.60 43.35 29.33
N GLY A 689 -11.73 44.67 29.49
CA GLY A 689 -11.13 45.64 28.58
C GLY A 689 -9.62 45.49 28.41
N ILE A 690 -8.89 45.21 29.50
CA ILE A 690 -7.43 44.95 29.45
C ILE A 690 -7.12 43.71 28.61
N PHE A 691 -7.83 42.60 28.81
CA PHE A 691 -7.61 41.38 28.03
C PHE A 691 -7.98 41.54 26.55
N TRP A 692 -8.99 42.36 26.25
CA TRP A 692 -9.35 42.71 24.87
C TRP A 692 -8.22 43.50 24.18
N VAL A 693 -7.68 44.53 24.84
CA VAL A 693 -6.55 45.32 24.31
C VAL A 693 -5.33 44.42 24.12
N LEU A 694 -5.02 43.54 25.08
CA LEU A 694 -3.92 42.58 25.00
C LEU A 694 -4.08 41.64 23.79
N SER A 695 -5.30 41.19 23.50
CA SER A 695 -5.61 40.36 22.33
C SER A 695 -5.31 41.09 21.01
N VAL A 696 -5.77 42.34 20.88
CA VAL A 696 -5.55 43.17 19.68
C VAL A 696 -4.06 43.45 19.48
N VAL A 697 -3.34 43.79 20.56
CA VAL A 697 -1.89 44.02 20.51
C VAL A 697 -1.14 42.75 20.09
N THR A 698 -1.53 41.58 20.62
CA THR A 698 -0.91 40.29 20.26
C THR A 698 -1.12 39.96 18.78
N LEU A 699 -2.32 40.21 18.25
CA LEU A 699 -2.62 40.03 16.83
C LEU A 699 -1.83 41.00 15.95
N ALA A 700 -1.76 42.28 16.33
CA ALA A 700 -1.01 43.30 15.61
C ALA A 700 0.50 43.00 15.59
N LEU A 701 1.06 42.47 16.68
CA LEU A 701 2.46 42.02 16.72
C LEU A 701 2.71 40.79 15.85
N GLY A 702 1.81 39.80 15.89
CA GLY A 702 1.89 38.61 15.04
C GLY A 702 1.80 38.94 13.56
N ALA A 703 0.80 39.75 13.18
CA ALA A 703 0.62 40.22 11.81
C ALA A 703 1.76 41.16 11.38
N GLY A 704 2.21 42.05 12.26
CA GLY A 704 3.33 42.96 12.01
C GLY A 704 4.63 42.21 11.73
N ASN A 705 4.97 41.20 12.53
CA ASN A 705 6.16 40.37 12.29
C ASN A 705 6.04 39.58 10.97
N TYR A 706 4.86 39.03 10.69
CA TYR A 706 4.62 38.29 9.45
C TYR A 706 4.70 39.20 8.20
N ILE A 707 4.06 40.36 8.25
CA ILE A 707 4.02 41.33 7.15
C ILE A 707 5.34 42.06 6.98
N ILE A 708 6.05 42.46 8.05
CA ILE A 708 7.35 43.14 7.94
C ILE A 708 8.39 42.23 7.28
N VAL A 709 8.37 40.92 7.62
CA VAL A 709 9.21 39.91 6.97
C VAL A 709 8.85 39.75 5.48
N ILE A 710 7.57 39.84 5.14
CA ILE A 710 7.09 39.67 3.75
C ILE A 710 7.24 40.94 2.90
N LEU A 711 7.14 42.13 3.50
CA LEU A 711 6.84 43.39 2.78
C LEU A 711 7.92 44.47 2.96
N LEU A 712 8.62 44.53 4.09
CA LEU A 712 9.58 45.62 4.42
C LEU A 712 11.06 45.25 4.26
N LEU A 713 11.39 43.95 4.18
CA LEU A 713 12.77 43.45 4.08
C LEU A 713 13.22 43.02 2.67
N GLY A 714 12.43 43.30 1.64
CA GLY A 714 12.82 43.06 0.25
C GLY A 714 13.06 41.57 -0.02
N THR A 715 11.96 40.85 -0.16
CA THR A 715 11.80 39.40 -0.45
C THR A 715 12.47 38.93 -1.77
N VAL A 716 13.36 39.73 -2.35
CA VAL A 716 14.17 39.38 -3.52
C VAL A 716 15.66 39.65 -3.27
N ASN A 717 16.03 40.60 -2.38
CA ASN A 717 17.42 41.06 -2.25
C ASN A 717 18.18 40.45 -1.04
N LEU A 718 17.47 39.86 -0.07
CA LEU A 718 18.10 39.06 1.00
C LEU A 718 18.18 37.55 0.69
N TYR A 719 17.42 37.06 -0.29
CA TYR A 719 17.55 35.68 -0.81
C TYR A 719 18.94 35.41 -1.43
N GLY A 720 19.68 36.47 -1.78
CA GLY A 720 21.06 36.38 -2.24
C GLY A 720 22.14 36.38 -1.13
N ARG A 721 21.81 36.59 0.15
CA ARG A 721 22.81 36.88 1.21
C ARG A 721 22.96 35.87 2.37
N ARG A 722 22.40 34.66 2.29
CA ARG A 722 22.76 33.51 3.16
C ARG A 722 22.89 33.85 4.65
N ALA A 723 21.86 34.43 5.28
CA ALA A 723 21.83 34.65 6.73
C ALA A 723 20.61 33.97 7.35
N ALA A 724 20.83 33.11 8.34
CA ALA A 724 19.77 32.46 9.10
C ALA A 724 19.05 33.49 9.99
N ILE A 725 17.75 33.67 9.79
CA ILE A 725 16.91 34.59 10.60
C ILE A 725 15.98 33.75 11.46
N VAL A 726 16.51 33.14 12.53
CA VAL A 726 15.69 32.65 13.64
C VAL A 726 15.69 33.73 14.72
N GLN A 727 14.78 34.70 14.60
CA GLN A 727 14.57 35.68 15.66
C GLN A 727 13.63 35.12 16.73
N SER A 728 14.18 34.38 17.70
CA SER A 728 13.60 34.40 19.05
C SER A 728 14.14 35.64 19.78
N GLY A 729 13.74 36.82 19.30
CA GLY A 729 14.22 38.09 19.87
C GLY A 729 13.72 38.29 21.30
N TRP A 730 14.53 38.98 22.12
CA TRP A 730 14.18 39.40 23.48
C TRP A 730 12.80 40.08 23.57
N LYS A 731 12.38 40.78 22.51
CA LYS A 731 11.05 41.39 22.37
C LYS A 731 9.91 40.39 22.55
N THR A 732 10.00 39.20 21.97
CA THR A 732 8.98 38.14 22.08
C THR A 732 8.90 37.61 23.52
N GLN A 733 10.05 37.42 24.16
CA GLN A 733 10.12 36.97 25.56
C GLN A 733 9.55 38.02 26.53
N VAL A 734 9.79 39.31 26.27
CA VAL A 734 9.22 40.41 27.05
C VAL A 734 7.69 40.44 26.93
N VAL A 735 7.15 40.29 25.72
CA VAL A 735 5.69 40.26 25.50
C VAL A 735 5.06 39.05 26.21
N LEU A 736 5.63 37.85 26.08
CA LEU A 736 5.15 36.67 26.79
C LEU A 736 5.23 36.83 28.32
N GLY A 737 6.27 37.47 28.84
CA GLY A 737 6.42 37.81 30.25
C GLY A 737 5.33 38.76 30.76
N ILE A 738 4.98 39.79 29.96
CA ILE A 738 3.90 40.73 30.29
C ILE A 738 2.54 40.01 30.31
N ILE A 739 2.28 39.13 29.33
CA ILE A 739 1.04 38.35 29.27
C ILE A 739 0.93 37.42 30.49
N ALA A 740 1.99 36.69 30.82
CA ALA A 740 2.02 35.76 31.95
C ALA A 740 1.80 36.50 33.29
N THR A 741 2.46 37.64 33.50
CA THR A 741 2.28 38.45 34.73
C THR A 741 0.87 39.04 34.83
N SER A 742 0.26 39.47 33.72
CA SER A 742 -1.13 39.93 33.69
C SER A 742 -2.13 38.82 34.06
N ILE A 743 -1.90 37.60 33.57
CA ILE A 743 -2.74 36.44 33.91
C ILE A 743 -2.62 36.10 35.40
N ILE A 744 -1.39 36.00 35.92
CA ILE A 744 -1.14 35.68 37.33
C ILE A 744 -1.76 36.76 38.24
N GLY A 745 -1.57 38.04 37.91
CA GLY A 745 -2.16 39.15 38.66
C GLY A 745 -3.69 39.08 38.67
N THR A 746 -4.30 38.73 37.55
CA THR A 746 -5.76 38.55 37.44
C THR A 746 -6.26 37.40 38.31
N CYS A 747 -5.57 36.25 38.29
CA CYS A 747 -5.92 35.11 39.13
C CYS A 747 -5.81 35.44 40.63
N ILE A 748 -4.78 36.17 41.04
CA ILE A 748 -4.61 36.60 42.44
C ILE A 748 -5.74 37.55 42.86
N ILE A 749 -6.09 38.53 42.02
CA ILE A 749 -7.18 39.47 42.31
C ILE A 749 -8.51 38.70 42.47
N LEU A 750 -8.81 37.76 41.57
CA LEU A 750 -10.03 36.96 41.66
C LEU A 750 -10.08 36.09 42.92
N LEU A 751 -8.96 35.48 43.32
CA LEU A 751 -8.85 34.71 44.55
C LEU A 751 -9.00 35.57 45.81
N VAL A 752 -8.47 36.79 45.81
CA VAL A 752 -8.61 37.73 46.92
C VAL A 752 -10.05 38.22 47.04
N VAL A 753 -10.72 38.53 45.92
CA VAL A 753 -12.13 38.93 45.91
C VAL A 753 -13.02 37.80 46.44
N ASP A 754 -12.77 36.55 46.04
CA ASP A 754 -13.53 35.40 46.55
C ASP A 754 -13.30 35.18 48.06
N LYS A 755 -12.06 35.36 48.54
CA LYS A 755 -11.73 35.28 49.96
C LYS A 755 -12.34 36.41 50.80
N VAL A 756 -12.50 37.61 50.23
CA VAL A 756 -13.20 38.74 50.86
C VAL A 756 -14.71 38.51 50.87
N ARG A 757 -15.27 37.79 49.89
CA ARG A 757 -16.69 37.41 49.85
C ARG A 757 -17.09 36.34 50.87
N GLN A 758 -16.14 35.48 51.26
CA GLN A 758 -16.36 34.42 52.26
C GLN A 758 -16.20 34.89 53.72
N ARG A 759 -15.66 36.09 53.94
CA ARG A 759 -15.63 36.77 55.25
C ARG A 759 -16.83 37.72 55.36
#